data_AF-A0A9D8ZIE3-F1
#
_entry.id   AF-A0A9D8ZIE3-F1
#
_cell.length_a   1.000
_cell.length_b   1.000
_cell.length_c   1.000
_cell.angle_alpha   90.00
_cell.angle_beta   90.00
_cell.angle_gamma   90.00
#
_symmetry.space_group_name_H-M   'P 1'
#
loop_
_entity.id
_entity.type
_entity.pdbx_description
1 polymer ?
#
loop_
_entity_poly.entity_id
_entity_poly.type
_entity_poly.pdbx_seq_one_letter_code
_entity_poly.pdbx_strand_id
1 'polypeptide(L)'
;MKTIILNDIQTIVKQKATYAALLIFVGIGFLTGFKFNISVGAELAANASYSVGFMIGLLSLAIILIATLLGFSLLFKEQDANYGLIVFSTPMKKKIFALARFCSFYLLTLLGFFVLIIGYVVGLHLSENVQMNPGFNLWHFTYPFLIFGAINTLVVCSILFFIAQTFKNKLLVAISGLLLYVFYMIALMFSNAPFMAQAMPQSLLVQRISALVDLFGLSGYFYEANDFNVYQRNNKVVPFTDLLLINRLMFALFSLGTLYLGIRSYSFLPNFKGKSQKKGSSLPQNTLQPFSTTATTFGRESRWRAIFSFIKVDSIYIFKSIAFMAISILMLFYVGVEMFDDINKGIRMPQLYASSGLLVQTINNTFYALGGLVLVYFVNDIFWRSKASGFSIIENTTYHVAKKPLGHIGSVSLLILSLTALMLLEAIIFQLVFKFSLFDWEAYVGVFIFNTLPLLLFAMFLLVINTISKNKTIALGISILSFLLLATPIAKSIVDNSLFRFFSGYRGTYSDFIGYGAYLYPFLWRLAFGFSLIGILFLVYNLIKSPFKRLATGIGIIVCMTIAAFSSSQYLENYIPKKKKEQQIEEHVSYEKKYRKYQRIHQPTIKKVDTKIDLYPNERSYTIQGEYLLKNTYEKPIDSVLIHVPEDFEIKSLVYQYKNETIRMDEPISELYLNQAITPNDSAKLSFKISYQWHPINGHAPFNAIVEDGSFMRISRYYPQFGYDEGKELDNIQLRKKHGLGAPTELRKLEAPKNDIDDAIDLNMQISTSKNQIAVGTGELAGKWQVDGRNFYEFTASSIPFRFAVSSAAYQTKSVEHNNIDITVYHHPLHKNNVDHLIENTKLTLDYCIENFGPYPFTSINYSEVSSFTQGFAGTAYPGTIFMTENMTFNANLTVGDNQDVVNELAGHEVAHFWWGTNQIEPNYREGYSMLTESLAMYTEMMIYKKLYGKEKMMERVAIHQQIYDAEKGLHEEKSLLKVAPGETYLAYSKGAIVFVELSELIGENQLNKALRNFLNHNRYPKINPVATDLVNEILEVSDKSDHKKIKSLFGWE
;
A
#
# COMPACT_ATOMS: atom_id res chain seq x y z
N MET A 1 -31.31 -39.29 12.93
CA MET A 1 -30.45 -38.10 13.05
C MET A 1 -29.05 -38.47 13.54
N LYS A 2 -28.88 -39.02 14.76
CA LYS A 2 -27.58 -39.45 15.32
C LYS A 2 -26.72 -40.28 14.34
N THR A 3 -27.31 -41.28 13.68
CA THR A 3 -26.60 -42.15 12.74
C THR A 3 -26.02 -41.42 11.52
N ILE A 4 -26.71 -40.39 11.01
CA ILE A 4 -26.25 -39.61 9.84
C ILE A 4 -25.05 -38.76 10.24
N ILE A 5 -25.17 -38.03 11.36
CA ILE A 5 -24.11 -37.16 11.88
C ILE A 5 -22.86 -37.99 12.21
N LEU A 6 -23.03 -39.14 12.86
CA LEU A 6 -21.93 -40.03 13.20
C LEU A 6 -21.25 -40.61 11.95
N ASN A 7 -22.01 -40.97 10.93
CA ASN A 7 -21.47 -41.40 9.63
C ASN A 7 -20.66 -40.29 8.95
N ASP A 8 -21.17 -39.05 8.94
CA ASP A 8 -20.46 -37.93 8.33
C ASP A 8 -19.14 -37.64 9.04
N ILE A 9 -19.13 -37.63 10.37
CA ILE A 9 -17.92 -37.50 11.19
C ILE A 9 -16.94 -38.64 10.87
N GLN A 10 -17.40 -39.89 10.90
CA GLN A 10 -16.55 -41.05 10.61
C GLN A 10 -15.98 -41.02 9.19
N THR A 11 -16.77 -40.56 8.22
CA THR A 11 -16.34 -40.44 6.82
C THR A 11 -15.22 -39.41 6.71
N ILE A 12 -15.41 -38.24 7.32
CA ILE A 12 -14.46 -37.13 7.25
C ILE A 12 -13.17 -37.46 8.00
N VAL A 13 -13.25 -38.06 9.19
CA VAL A 13 -12.07 -38.48 9.97
C VAL A 13 -11.25 -39.54 9.22
N LYS A 14 -11.88 -40.39 8.40
CA LYS A 14 -11.15 -41.39 7.58
C LYS A 14 -10.49 -40.81 6.32
N GLN A 15 -10.82 -39.58 5.92
CA GLN A 15 -10.27 -38.96 4.72
C GLN A 15 -8.93 -38.27 5.00
N LYS A 16 -7.87 -38.67 4.28
CA LYS A 16 -6.54 -38.02 4.35
C LYS A 16 -6.60 -36.52 4.04
N ALA A 17 -7.50 -36.11 3.15
CA ALA A 17 -7.70 -34.71 2.80
C ALA A 17 -8.15 -33.84 3.99
N THR A 18 -8.91 -34.41 4.93
CA THR A 18 -9.37 -33.72 6.14
C THR A 18 -8.19 -33.33 7.03
N TYR A 19 -7.25 -34.25 7.27
CA TYR A 19 -6.07 -33.95 8.08
C TYR A 19 -5.18 -32.89 7.43
N ALA A 20 -5.03 -32.93 6.11
CA ALA A 20 -4.31 -31.90 5.36
C ALA A 20 -5.00 -30.52 5.49
N ALA A 21 -6.34 -30.47 5.37
CA ALA A 21 -7.11 -29.25 5.54
C ALA A 21 -7.01 -28.69 6.96
N LEU A 22 -7.10 -29.53 7.98
CA LEU A 22 -6.91 -29.13 9.39
C LEU A 22 -5.51 -28.56 9.63
N LEU A 23 -4.47 -29.20 9.11
CA LEU A 23 -3.10 -28.71 9.23
C LEU A 23 -2.94 -27.34 8.54
N ILE A 24 -3.55 -27.15 7.37
CA ILE A 24 -3.58 -25.86 6.67
C ILE A 24 -4.30 -24.81 7.53
N PHE A 25 -5.45 -25.11 8.12
CA PHE A 25 -6.17 -24.15 8.98
C PHE A 25 -5.39 -23.78 10.24
N VAL A 26 -4.74 -24.75 10.89
CA VAL A 26 -3.82 -24.47 12.01
C VAL A 26 -2.66 -23.61 11.54
N GLY A 27 -2.04 -23.94 10.40
CA GLY A 27 -0.91 -23.19 9.87
C GLY A 27 -1.26 -21.75 9.49
N ILE A 28 -2.42 -21.53 8.86
CA ILE A 28 -2.93 -20.19 8.54
C ILE A 28 -3.18 -19.43 9.85
N GLY A 29 -3.92 -20.02 10.80
CA GLY A 29 -4.15 -19.39 12.10
C GLY A 29 -2.84 -19.03 12.80
N PHE A 30 -1.90 -19.97 12.87
CA PHE A 30 -0.58 -19.79 13.48
C PHE A 30 0.19 -18.64 12.84
N LEU A 31 0.29 -18.60 11.51
CA LEU A 31 0.98 -17.51 10.81
C LEU A 31 0.30 -16.16 11.04
N THR A 32 -1.03 -16.13 11.09
CA THR A 32 -1.80 -14.92 11.41
C THR A 32 -1.46 -14.41 12.81
N GLY A 33 -1.44 -15.29 13.82
CA GLY A 33 -1.09 -14.87 15.19
C GLY A 33 0.38 -14.51 15.35
N PHE A 34 1.28 -15.28 14.74
CA PHE A 34 2.73 -15.17 14.94
C PHE A 34 3.35 -13.98 14.21
N LYS A 35 2.94 -13.73 12.95
CA LYS A 35 3.62 -12.79 12.05
C LYS A 35 2.70 -11.76 11.40
N PHE A 36 1.45 -12.11 11.10
CA PHE A 36 0.51 -11.21 10.40
C PHE A 36 -0.55 -10.64 11.34
N ASN A 37 -0.23 -10.50 12.63
CA ASN A 37 -1.17 -9.93 13.56
C ASN A 37 -1.27 -8.43 13.31
N ILE A 38 -2.48 -7.94 13.08
CA ILE A 38 -2.76 -6.53 12.82
C ILE A 38 -3.02 -5.87 14.17
N SER A 39 -2.05 -5.08 14.65
CA SER A 39 -2.32 -4.21 15.80
C SER A 39 -3.18 -3.06 15.34
N VAL A 40 -4.29 -2.81 16.04
CA VAL A 40 -5.22 -1.72 15.69
C VAL A 40 -4.67 -0.35 16.14
N GLY A 41 -3.68 -0.34 17.04
CA GLY A 41 -2.96 0.86 17.49
C GLY A 41 -1.62 0.50 18.13
N ALA A 42 -0.68 1.44 18.20
CA ALA A 42 0.67 1.18 18.72
C ALA A 42 0.67 0.84 20.22
N GLU A 43 -0.33 1.32 20.97
CA GLU A 43 -0.45 1.15 22.42
C GLU A 43 -1.45 0.06 22.82
N LEU A 44 -2.11 -0.56 21.83
CA LEU A 44 -3.03 -1.66 22.06
C LEU A 44 -2.24 -2.97 22.09
N ALA A 45 -2.39 -3.71 23.19
CA ALA A 45 -1.83 -5.04 23.27
C ALA A 45 -2.49 -5.96 22.24
N ALA A 46 -1.72 -6.89 21.70
CA ALA A 46 -2.21 -7.83 20.69
C ALA A 46 -3.17 -8.89 21.23
N ASN A 47 -3.07 -9.21 22.53
CA ASN A 47 -4.01 -10.08 23.26
C ASN A 47 -5.11 -9.27 23.98
N ALA A 48 -5.22 -7.97 23.72
CA ALA A 48 -6.33 -7.13 24.18
C ALA A 48 -7.68 -7.69 23.70
N SER A 49 -8.73 -7.50 24.51
CA SER A 49 -10.06 -7.97 24.11
C SER A 49 -10.54 -7.32 22.81
N TYR A 50 -10.19 -6.05 22.57
CA TYR A 50 -10.56 -5.36 21.34
C TYR A 50 -9.81 -5.92 20.11
N SER A 51 -8.48 -6.01 20.19
CA SER A 51 -7.63 -6.55 19.12
C SER A 51 -7.98 -7.99 18.76
N VAL A 52 -8.22 -8.84 19.76
CA VAL A 52 -8.62 -10.24 19.55
C VAL A 52 -10.02 -10.34 18.94
N GLY A 53 -10.98 -9.54 19.39
CA GLY A 53 -12.32 -9.51 18.82
C GLY A 53 -12.33 -9.07 17.37
N PHE A 54 -11.57 -8.02 17.04
CA PHE A 54 -11.33 -7.57 15.67
C PHE A 54 -10.75 -8.68 14.80
N MET A 55 -9.64 -9.30 15.23
CA MET A 55 -8.97 -10.36 14.46
C MET A 55 -9.86 -11.59 14.26
N ILE A 56 -10.61 -12.02 15.28
CA ILE A 56 -11.54 -13.15 15.15
C ILE A 56 -12.72 -12.81 14.24
N GLY A 57 -13.24 -11.59 14.30
CA GLY A 57 -14.27 -11.12 13.38
C GLY A 57 -13.77 -11.11 11.93
N LEU A 58 -12.55 -10.63 11.67
CA LEU A 58 -11.92 -10.65 10.35
C LEU A 58 -11.69 -12.08 9.84
N LEU A 59 -11.13 -12.95 10.70
CA LEU A 59 -10.90 -14.36 10.37
C LEU A 59 -12.22 -15.11 10.09
N SER A 60 -13.35 -14.65 10.62
CA SER A 60 -14.65 -15.27 10.38
C SER A 60 -15.07 -15.24 8.90
N LEU A 61 -14.47 -14.39 8.06
CA LEU A 61 -14.65 -14.44 6.60
C LEU A 61 -14.16 -15.75 5.98
N ALA A 62 -13.17 -16.41 6.60
CA ALA A 62 -12.70 -17.72 6.17
C ALA A 62 -13.80 -18.80 6.27
N ILE A 63 -14.86 -18.58 7.05
CA ILE A 63 -16.03 -19.47 7.14
C ILE A 63 -16.68 -19.65 5.77
N ILE A 64 -16.73 -18.62 4.92
CA ILE A 64 -17.25 -18.73 3.55
C ILE A 64 -16.51 -19.82 2.79
N LEU A 65 -15.17 -19.79 2.84
CA LEU A 65 -14.31 -20.75 2.16
C LEU A 65 -14.49 -22.15 2.74
N ILE A 66 -14.42 -22.29 4.08
CA ILE A 66 -14.56 -23.57 4.78
C ILE A 66 -15.92 -24.21 4.45
N ALA A 67 -17.01 -23.44 4.55
CA ALA A 67 -18.36 -23.90 4.28
C ALA A 67 -18.54 -24.27 2.80
N THR A 68 -18.01 -23.48 1.87
CA THR A 68 -18.13 -23.79 0.43
C THR A 68 -17.41 -25.10 0.08
N LEU A 69 -16.21 -25.32 0.60
CA LEU A 69 -15.44 -26.55 0.39
C LEU A 69 -16.12 -27.78 1.01
N LEU A 70 -16.57 -27.67 2.26
CA LEU A 70 -17.30 -28.75 2.95
C LEU A 70 -18.69 -28.99 2.33
N GLY A 71 -19.29 -27.97 1.75
CA GLY A 71 -20.58 -28.07 1.05
C GLY A 71 -20.55 -29.09 -0.07
N PHE A 72 -19.46 -29.15 -0.84
CA PHE A 72 -19.30 -30.14 -1.92
C PHE A 72 -19.23 -31.57 -1.40
N SER A 73 -18.50 -31.83 -0.31
CA SER A 73 -18.29 -33.18 0.21
C SER A 73 -19.45 -33.69 1.07
N LEU A 74 -20.20 -32.79 1.71
CA LEU A 74 -21.30 -33.13 2.61
C LEU A 74 -22.67 -33.03 1.95
N LEU A 75 -22.98 -31.92 1.29
CA LEU A 75 -24.35 -31.66 0.79
C LEU A 75 -24.68 -32.45 -0.47
N PHE A 76 -23.66 -32.86 -1.23
CA PHE A 76 -23.80 -33.65 -2.46
C PHE A 76 -23.33 -35.10 -2.32
N LYS A 77 -22.98 -35.53 -1.10
CA LYS A 77 -22.38 -36.84 -0.80
C LYS A 77 -23.14 -38.01 -1.42
N GLU A 78 -24.44 -38.08 -1.19
CA GLU A 78 -25.28 -39.19 -1.67
C GLU A 78 -25.46 -39.18 -3.19
N GLN A 79 -25.41 -38.00 -3.81
CA GLN A 79 -25.49 -37.83 -5.26
C GLN A 79 -24.18 -38.24 -5.93
N ASP A 80 -23.04 -37.82 -5.37
CA ASP A 80 -21.71 -38.14 -5.90
C ASP A 80 -21.37 -39.62 -5.77
N ALA A 81 -21.75 -40.23 -4.65
CA ALA A 81 -21.53 -41.65 -4.41
C ALA A 81 -22.51 -42.56 -5.19
N ASN A 82 -23.49 -42.00 -5.91
CA ASN A 82 -24.61 -42.72 -6.52
C ASN A 82 -25.36 -43.66 -5.53
N TYR A 83 -25.28 -43.37 -4.24
CA TYR A 83 -25.82 -44.22 -3.18
C TYR A 83 -27.15 -43.69 -2.61
N GLY A 84 -27.61 -42.52 -3.08
CA GLY A 84 -28.83 -41.88 -2.60
C GLY A 84 -30.08 -42.77 -2.67
N LEU A 85 -30.25 -43.54 -3.75
CA LEU A 85 -31.44 -44.41 -3.93
C LEU A 85 -31.57 -45.47 -2.82
N ILE A 86 -30.45 -45.98 -2.30
CA ILE A 86 -30.42 -46.99 -1.23
C ILE A 86 -30.69 -46.35 0.13
N VAL A 87 -30.13 -45.15 0.37
CA VAL A 87 -30.37 -44.42 1.63
C VAL A 87 -31.82 -43.93 1.70
N PHE A 88 -32.39 -43.49 0.59
CA PHE A 88 -33.73 -42.90 0.54
C PHE A 88 -34.87 -43.94 0.50
N SER A 89 -34.57 -45.23 0.34
CA SER A 89 -35.54 -46.33 0.52
C SER A 89 -35.70 -46.79 1.97
N THR A 90 -34.92 -46.23 2.91
CA THR A 90 -35.07 -46.49 4.35
C THR A 90 -36.25 -45.71 4.94
N PRO A 91 -36.81 -46.07 6.12
CA PRO A 91 -37.97 -45.40 6.73
C PRO A 91 -37.68 -43.97 7.27
N MET A 92 -36.66 -43.29 6.75
CA MET A 92 -36.27 -41.96 7.21
C MET A 92 -37.18 -40.85 6.67
N LYS A 93 -37.63 -39.98 7.58
CA LYS A 93 -38.39 -38.78 7.20
C LYS A 93 -37.48 -37.76 6.52
N LYS A 94 -37.92 -37.25 5.38
CA LYS A 94 -37.29 -36.18 4.58
C LYS A 94 -36.76 -35.01 5.40
N LYS A 95 -37.60 -34.41 6.24
CA LYS A 95 -37.26 -33.24 7.06
C LYS A 95 -36.14 -33.55 8.08
N ILE A 96 -36.19 -34.74 8.68
CA ILE A 96 -35.19 -35.20 9.66
C ILE A 96 -33.84 -35.45 8.98
N PHE A 97 -33.83 -35.99 7.76
CA PHE A 97 -32.61 -36.16 6.99
C PHE A 97 -31.98 -34.81 6.61
N ALA A 98 -32.78 -33.88 6.06
CA ALA A 98 -32.31 -32.54 5.69
C ALA A 98 -31.74 -31.79 6.89
N LEU A 99 -32.44 -31.81 8.03
CA LEU A 99 -31.98 -31.19 9.27
C LEU A 99 -30.69 -31.83 9.80
N ALA A 100 -30.61 -33.17 9.81
CA ALA A 100 -29.39 -33.87 10.21
C ALA A 100 -28.19 -33.49 9.33
N ARG A 101 -28.40 -33.37 8.02
CA ARG A 101 -27.37 -32.97 7.06
C ARG A 101 -26.88 -31.55 7.30
N PHE A 102 -27.81 -30.63 7.55
CA PHE A 102 -27.48 -29.26 7.91
C PHE A 102 -26.69 -29.20 9.22
N CYS A 103 -27.10 -29.93 10.27
CA CYS A 103 -26.38 -29.98 11.53
C CYS A 103 -24.95 -30.50 11.36
N SER A 104 -24.73 -31.58 10.58
CA SER A 104 -23.38 -32.04 10.24
C SER A 104 -22.57 -30.92 9.57
N PHE A 105 -23.15 -30.26 8.56
CA PHE A 105 -22.49 -29.21 7.80
C PHE A 105 -22.10 -28.00 8.66
N TYR A 106 -23.01 -27.54 9.51
CA TYR A 106 -22.77 -26.44 10.45
C TYR A 106 -21.69 -26.79 11.47
N LEU A 107 -21.80 -27.95 12.16
CA LEU A 107 -20.86 -28.34 13.22
C LEU A 107 -19.44 -28.54 12.69
N LEU A 108 -19.29 -29.14 11.51
CA LEU A 108 -17.98 -29.37 10.91
C LEU A 108 -17.34 -28.09 10.39
N THR A 109 -18.14 -27.16 9.87
CA THR A 109 -17.66 -25.83 9.47
C THR A 109 -17.21 -25.04 10.71
N LEU A 110 -18.00 -25.05 11.78
CA LEU A 110 -17.67 -24.39 13.04
C LEU A 110 -16.41 -24.98 13.68
N LEU A 111 -16.23 -26.31 13.61
CA LEU A 111 -15.02 -26.99 14.07
C LEU A 111 -13.79 -26.57 13.24
N GLY A 112 -13.93 -26.47 11.92
CA GLY A 112 -12.87 -25.97 11.05
C GLY A 112 -12.42 -24.56 11.44
N PHE A 113 -13.37 -23.68 11.71
CA PHE A 113 -13.09 -22.32 12.20
C PHE A 113 -12.46 -22.34 13.60
N PHE A 114 -12.95 -23.18 14.52
CA PHE A 114 -12.38 -23.33 15.86
C PHE A 114 -10.90 -23.75 15.81
N VAL A 115 -10.55 -24.69 14.94
CA VAL A 115 -9.15 -25.13 14.74
C VAL A 115 -8.27 -24.00 14.20
N LEU A 116 -8.81 -23.17 13.29
CA LEU A 116 -8.14 -21.96 12.81
C LEU A 116 -7.87 -20.98 13.96
N ILE A 117 -8.87 -20.74 14.83
CA ILE A 117 -8.72 -19.86 16.00
C ILE A 117 -7.69 -20.42 16.99
N ILE A 118 -7.66 -21.74 17.24
CA ILE A 118 -6.58 -22.33 18.06
C ILE A 118 -5.21 -22.03 17.47
N GLY A 119 -5.04 -22.20 16.16
CA GLY A 119 -3.81 -21.82 15.46
C GLY A 119 -3.44 -20.36 15.74
N TYR A 120 -4.40 -19.45 15.61
CA TYR A 120 -4.23 -18.02 15.91
C TYR A 120 -3.79 -17.76 17.34
N VAL A 121 -4.45 -18.35 18.34
CA VAL A 121 -4.08 -18.17 19.75
C VAL A 121 -2.66 -18.67 20.03
N VAL A 122 -2.29 -19.84 19.50
CA VAL A 122 -0.94 -20.39 19.67
C VAL A 122 0.10 -19.52 18.98
N GLY A 123 -0.15 -19.11 17.74
CA GLY A 123 0.76 -18.24 17.00
C GLY A 123 0.96 -16.90 17.70
N LEU A 124 -0.12 -16.31 18.22
CA LEU A 124 -0.09 -15.06 18.95
C LEU A 124 0.84 -15.13 20.14
N HIS A 125 0.65 -16.09 21.05
CA HIS A 125 1.45 -16.20 22.28
C HIS A 125 2.90 -16.64 22.07
N LEU A 126 3.25 -17.12 20.88
CA LEU A 126 4.62 -17.42 20.50
C LEU A 126 5.32 -16.24 19.81
N SER A 127 4.62 -15.14 19.53
CA SER A 127 5.20 -13.97 18.90
C SER A 127 6.04 -13.17 19.91
N GLU A 128 7.33 -12.96 19.60
CA GLU A 128 8.29 -12.30 20.50
C GLU A 128 8.34 -10.77 20.32
N ASN A 129 7.76 -10.23 19.23
CA ASN A 129 7.91 -8.83 18.82
C ASN A 129 6.64 -7.99 19.00
N VAL A 130 5.71 -8.42 19.86
CA VAL A 130 4.40 -7.78 19.99
C VAL A 130 4.10 -7.44 21.44
N GLN A 131 3.58 -6.24 21.68
CA GLN A 131 3.12 -5.83 23.00
C GLN A 131 1.93 -6.70 23.42
N MET A 132 2.03 -7.33 24.59
CA MET A 132 0.96 -8.15 25.18
C MET A 132 0.67 -7.71 26.60
N ASN A 133 -0.61 -7.77 26.97
CA ASN A 133 -1.04 -7.70 28.34
C ASN A 133 -0.56 -8.95 29.10
N PRO A 134 -0.23 -8.81 30.39
CA PRO A 134 0.23 -9.94 31.20
C PRO A 134 -0.88 -11.00 31.35
N GLY A 135 -0.51 -12.26 31.16
CA GLY A 135 -1.40 -13.41 31.35
C GLY A 135 -2.28 -13.78 30.15
N PHE A 136 -3.03 -14.88 30.29
CA PHE A 136 -3.95 -15.39 29.28
C PHE A 136 -5.39 -15.29 29.79
N ASN A 137 -6.23 -14.51 29.09
CA ASN A 137 -7.65 -14.43 29.38
C ASN A 137 -8.45 -15.20 28.32
N LEU A 138 -8.96 -16.38 28.70
CA LEU A 138 -9.75 -17.24 27.80
C LEU A 138 -11.00 -16.53 27.25
N TRP A 139 -11.61 -15.65 28.04
CA TRP A 139 -12.85 -14.96 27.65
C TRP A 139 -12.66 -14.01 26.47
N HIS A 140 -11.47 -13.39 26.34
CA HIS A 140 -11.15 -12.53 25.19
C HIS A 140 -11.24 -13.27 23.85
N PHE A 141 -11.05 -14.60 23.85
CA PHE A 141 -11.09 -15.43 22.64
C PHE A 141 -12.42 -16.14 22.45
N THR A 142 -13.02 -16.67 23.53
CA THR A 142 -14.28 -17.43 23.43
C THR A 142 -15.48 -16.54 23.15
N TYR A 143 -15.53 -15.33 23.71
CA TYR A 143 -16.59 -14.36 23.45
C TYR A 143 -16.74 -14.01 21.96
N PRO A 144 -15.71 -13.49 21.26
CA PRO A 144 -15.83 -13.18 19.84
C PRO A 144 -15.99 -14.44 18.97
N PHE A 145 -15.49 -15.61 19.40
CA PHE A 145 -15.77 -16.87 18.71
C PHE A 145 -17.27 -17.22 18.72
N LEU A 146 -17.98 -16.96 19.82
CA LEU A 146 -19.42 -17.20 19.89
C LEU A 146 -20.20 -16.18 19.04
N ILE A 147 -19.86 -14.90 19.12
CA ILE A 147 -20.57 -13.83 18.41
C ILE A 147 -20.32 -13.88 16.91
N PHE A 148 -19.06 -13.98 16.49
CA PHE A 148 -18.70 -14.01 15.07
C PHE A 148 -18.69 -15.43 14.54
N GLY A 149 -17.93 -16.34 15.16
CA GLY A 149 -17.75 -17.70 14.67
C GLY A 149 -19.06 -18.48 14.55
N ALA A 150 -19.81 -18.61 15.65
CA ALA A 150 -21.04 -19.43 15.65
C ALA A 150 -22.14 -18.82 14.77
N ILE A 151 -22.42 -17.52 14.90
CA ILE A 151 -23.49 -16.86 14.14
C ILE A 151 -23.14 -16.77 12.66
N ASN A 152 -21.91 -16.37 12.29
CA ASN A 152 -21.52 -16.29 10.87
C ASN A 152 -21.50 -17.67 10.21
N THR A 153 -21.11 -18.72 10.95
CA THR A 153 -21.23 -20.10 10.46
C THR A 153 -22.69 -20.49 10.19
N LEU A 154 -23.62 -20.09 11.07
CA LEU A 154 -25.04 -20.39 10.89
C LEU A 154 -25.58 -19.71 9.64
N VAL A 155 -25.26 -18.43 9.46
CA VAL A 155 -25.62 -17.62 8.29
C VAL A 155 -25.10 -18.24 7.00
N VAL A 156 -23.79 -18.43 6.89
CA VAL A 156 -23.16 -18.95 5.66
C VAL A 156 -23.67 -20.36 5.35
N CYS A 157 -23.70 -21.26 6.33
CA CYS A 157 -24.17 -22.62 6.11
C CYS A 157 -25.65 -22.66 5.70
N SER A 158 -26.51 -21.82 6.27
CA SER A 158 -27.96 -21.82 5.97
C SER A 158 -28.24 -21.40 4.52
N ILE A 159 -27.55 -20.37 4.02
CA ILE A 159 -27.67 -19.87 2.65
C ILE A 159 -27.15 -20.93 1.66
N LEU A 160 -25.94 -21.44 1.87
CA LEU A 160 -25.34 -22.45 1.01
C LEU A 160 -26.15 -23.75 1.01
N PHE A 161 -26.69 -24.15 2.16
CA PHE A 161 -27.58 -25.30 2.27
C PHE A 161 -28.87 -25.09 1.48
N PHE A 162 -29.53 -23.93 1.62
CA PHE A 162 -30.74 -23.61 0.86
C PHE A 162 -30.50 -23.72 -0.66
N ILE A 163 -29.40 -23.15 -1.14
CA ILE A 163 -29.05 -23.15 -2.57
C ILE A 163 -28.70 -24.56 -3.04
N ALA A 164 -27.92 -25.31 -2.26
CA ALA A 164 -27.58 -26.70 -2.55
C ALA A 164 -28.84 -27.57 -2.68
N GLN A 165 -29.78 -27.46 -1.75
CA GLN A 165 -30.99 -28.28 -1.75
C GLN A 165 -31.99 -27.87 -2.83
N THR A 166 -32.11 -26.58 -3.13
CA THR A 166 -33.05 -26.06 -4.13
C THR A 166 -32.62 -26.37 -5.55
N PHE A 167 -31.35 -26.11 -5.87
CA PHE A 167 -30.86 -26.20 -7.25
C PHE A 167 -30.13 -27.51 -7.56
N LYS A 168 -29.68 -28.24 -6.53
CA LYS A 168 -28.88 -29.48 -6.69
C LYS A 168 -27.70 -29.32 -7.66
N ASN A 169 -27.10 -28.13 -7.65
CA ASN A 169 -26.02 -27.76 -8.56
C ASN A 169 -24.83 -27.20 -7.79
N LYS A 170 -23.69 -27.88 -7.89
CA LYS A 170 -22.43 -27.47 -7.25
C LYS A 170 -21.95 -26.10 -7.74
N LEU A 171 -22.18 -25.77 -9.02
CA LEU A 171 -21.85 -24.46 -9.59
C LEU A 171 -22.53 -23.34 -8.81
N LEU A 172 -23.83 -23.49 -8.56
CA LEU A 172 -24.60 -22.45 -7.88
C LEU A 172 -24.18 -22.30 -6.42
N VAL A 173 -23.81 -23.39 -5.74
CA VAL A 173 -23.25 -23.31 -4.37
C VAL A 173 -21.91 -22.58 -4.37
N ALA A 174 -21.02 -22.88 -5.33
CA ALA A 174 -19.74 -22.21 -5.48
C ALA A 174 -19.91 -20.71 -5.75
N ILE A 175 -20.74 -20.36 -6.74
CA ILE A 175 -21.08 -18.98 -7.09
C ILE A 175 -21.69 -18.27 -5.88
N SER A 176 -22.53 -18.94 -5.10
CA SER A 176 -23.19 -18.30 -3.96
C SER A 176 -22.23 -18.03 -2.82
N GLY A 177 -21.31 -18.94 -2.51
CA GLY A 177 -20.23 -18.68 -1.55
C GLY A 177 -19.37 -17.50 -2.00
N LEU A 178 -19.04 -17.45 -3.29
CA LEU A 178 -18.32 -16.33 -3.86
C LEU A 178 -19.09 -15.02 -3.78
N LEU A 179 -20.36 -15.02 -4.18
CA LEU A 179 -21.22 -13.84 -4.14
C LEU A 179 -21.45 -13.34 -2.72
N LEU A 180 -21.48 -14.22 -1.71
CA LEU A 180 -21.53 -13.78 -0.31
C LEU A 180 -20.30 -12.95 0.06
N TYR A 181 -19.11 -13.35 -0.38
CA TYR A 181 -17.89 -12.57 -0.16
C TYR A 181 -17.93 -11.26 -0.96
N VAL A 182 -18.29 -11.33 -2.25
CA VAL A 182 -18.40 -10.16 -3.14
C VAL A 182 -19.39 -9.14 -2.59
N PHE A 183 -20.62 -9.53 -2.27
CA PHE A 183 -21.63 -8.63 -1.71
C PHE A 183 -21.22 -8.07 -0.36
N TYR A 184 -20.54 -8.86 0.47
CA TYR A 184 -19.99 -8.35 1.71
C TYR A 184 -18.95 -7.26 1.46
N MET A 185 -17.99 -7.49 0.57
CA MET A 185 -16.99 -6.46 0.21
C MET A 185 -17.64 -5.21 -0.41
N ILE A 186 -18.65 -5.35 -1.27
CA ILE A 186 -19.45 -4.23 -1.79
C ILE A 186 -20.07 -3.45 -0.65
N ALA A 187 -20.73 -4.13 0.30
CA ALA A 187 -21.38 -3.49 1.42
C ALA A 187 -20.37 -2.73 2.30
N LEU A 188 -19.16 -3.27 2.49
CA LEU A 188 -18.07 -2.58 3.20
C LEU A 188 -17.54 -1.36 2.45
N MET A 189 -17.38 -1.48 1.13
CA MET A 189 -16.88 -0.39 0.28
C MET A 189 -17.87 0.78 0.27
N PHE A 190 -19.15 0.52 -0.01
CA PHE A 190 -20.18 1.56 0.00
C PHE A 190 -20.49 2.09 1.40
N SER A 191 -20.20 1.32 2.44
CA SER A 191 -20.28 1.85 3.78
C SER A 191 -19.06 2.68 4.17
N ASN A 192 -17.88 2.49 3.57
CA ASN A 192 -16.57 2.98 4.06
C ASN A 192 -16.14 2.33 5.39
N ALA A 193 -16.26 1.01 5.52
CA ALA A 193 -15.98 0.31 6.78
C ALA A 193 -14.54 0.60 7.31
N PRO A 194 -14.35 0.79 8.64
CA PRO A 194 -13.08 1.23 9.23
C PRO A 194 -11.83 0.37 8.94
N PHE A 195 -12.01 -0.85 8.43
CA PHE A 195 -10.91 -1.78 8.12
C PHE A 195 -10.61 -1.89 6.63
N MET A 196 -11.36 -1.20 5.76
CA MET A 196 -10.93 -0.98 4.38
C MET A 196 -9.80 0.04 4.39
N ALA A 197 -8.69 -0.26 3.70
CA ALA A 197 -7.51 0.58 3.72
C ALA A 197 -7.87 2.00 3.24
N GLN A 198 -7.40 3.02 3.97
CA GLN A 198 -7.64 4.45 3.65
C GLN A 198 -9.12 4.89 3.75
N ALA A 199 -10.03 4.09 4.32
CA ALA A 199 -11.41 4.51 4.51
C ALA A 199 -11.51 5.59 5.58
N MET A 200 -11.97 6.78 5.17
CA MET A 200 -12.42 7.83 6.07
C MET A 200 -13.55 7.31 6.97
N PRO A 201 -13.70 7.82 8.20
CA PRO A 201 -14.81 7.43 9.05
C PRO A 201 -16.14 7.77 8.36
N GLN A 202 -17.05 6.80 8.34
CA GLN A 202 -18.35 6.95 7.70
C GLN A 202 -19.16 8.05 8.40
N SER A 203 -20.09 8.69 7.68
CA SER A 203 -21.08 9.53 8.36
C SER A 203 -21.83 8.69 9.41
N LEU A 204 -22.25 9.32 10.51
CA LEU A 204 -22.87 8.60 11.63
C LEU A 204 -24.09 7.76 11.19
N LEU A 205 -24.86 8.26 10.21
CA LEU A 205 -25.99 7.53 9.63
C LEU A 205 -25.51 6.27 8.90
N VAL A 206 -24.46 6.40 8.08
CA VAL A 206 -23.88 5.25 7.37
C VAL A 206 -23.30 4.26 8.38
N GLN A 207 -22.61 4.71 9.44
CA GLN A 207 -22.12 3.82 10.51
C GLN A 207 -23.23 2.99 11.14
N ARG A 208 -24.39 3.61 11.44
CA ARG A 208 -25.55 2.90 11.99
C ARG A 208 -26.14 1.90 11.00
N ILE A 209 -26.27 2.27 9.73
CA ILE A 209 -26.74 1.35 8.69
C ILE A 209 -25.77 0.17 8.54
N SER A 210 -24.46 0.43 8.48
CA SER A 210 -23.42 -0.58 8.40
C SER A 210 -23.46 -1.51 9.59
N ALA A 211 -23.57 -0.97 10.80
CA ALA A 211 -23.71 -1.74 12.03
C ALA A 211 -24.92 -2.69 11.99
N LEU A 212 -26.01 -2.31 11.31
CA LEU A 212 -27.20 -3.14 11.17
C LEU A 212 -27.14 -4.14 10.00
N VAL A 213 -26.57 -3.76 8.86
CA VAL A 213 -26.62 -4.53 7.60
C VAL A 213 -25.40 -5.45 7.44
N ASP A 214 -24.33 -5.24 8.22
CA ASP A 214 -23.14 -6.07 8.18
C ASP A 214 -23.43 -7.53 8.56
N LEU A 215 -23.34 -8.41 7.55
CA LEU A 215 -23.56 -9.85 7.65
C LEU A 215 -22.63 -10.53 8.66
N PHE A 216 -21.39 -10.07 8.77
CA PHE A 216 -20.36 -10.64 9.64
C PHE A 216 -20.27 -9.94 11.01
N GLY A 217 -20.83 -8.74 11.14
CA GLY A 217 -21.07 -8.04 12.40
C GLY A 217 -19.91 -7.19 12.91
N LEU A 218 -18.85 -7.03 12.13
CA LEU A 218 -17.67 -6.24 12.49
C LEU A 218 -18.00 -4.75 12.64
N SER A 219 -18.84 -4.23 11.75
CA SER A 219 -19.27 -2.82 11.77
C SER A 219 -20.01 -2.47 13.07
N GLY A 220 -20.87 -3.37 13.56
CA GLY A 220 -21.53 -3.20 14.85
C GLY A 220 -20.55 -3.25 16.02
N TYR A 221 -19.54 -4.12 15.94
CA TYR A 221 -18.50 -4.22 16.95
C TYR A 221 -17.65 -2.95 17.06
N PHE A 222 -17.30 -2.32 15.93
CA PHE A 222 -16.61 -1.04 15.93
C PHE A 222 -17.47 0.10 16.45
N TYR A 223 -18.74 0.13 16.05
CA TYR A 223 -19.68 1.15 16.49
C TYR A 223 -19.85 1.16 18.02
N GLU A 224 -20.04 -0.02 18.63
CA GLU A 224 -20.16 -0.14 20.10
C GLU A 224 -18.86 0.20 20.87
N ALA A 225 -17.71 0.05 20.22
CA ALA A 225 -16.39 0.31 20.81
C ALA A 225 -15.87 1.73 20.55
N ASN A 226 -16.63 2.58 19.84
CA ASN A 226 -16.15 3.86 19.34
C ASN A 226 -15.64 4.77 20.47
N ASP A 227 -16.38 4.84 21.58
CA ASP A 227 -16.05 5.69 22.74
C ASP A 227 -15.01 5.07 23.69
N PHE A 228 -14.48 3.88 23.39
CA PHE A 228 -13.53 3.23 24.28
C PHE A 228 -12.15 3.89 24.22
N ASN A 229 -11.60 4.23 25.38
CA ASN A 229 -10.20 4.62 25.51
C ASN A 229 -9.24 3.41 25.47
N VAL A 230 -7.92 3.67 25.38
CA VAL A 230 -6.89 2.63 25.29
C VAL A 230 -6.97 1.62 26.43
N TYR A 231 -7.20 2.07 27.67
CA TYR A 231 -7.35 1.18 28.82
C TYR A 231 -8.56 0.25 28.67
N GLN A 232 -9.70 0.79 28.24
CA GLN A 232 -10.92 0.03 28.01
C GLN A 232 -10.76 -0.96 26.85
N ARG A 233 -10.17 -0.57 25.73
CA ARG A 233 -9.92 -1.48 24.59
C ARG A 233 -8.95 -2.62 24.96
N ASN A 234 -7.99 -2.35 25.85
CA ASN A 234 -7.06 -3.35 26.36
C ASN A 234 -7.73 -4.39 27.29
N ASN A 235 -8.59 -3.93 28.20
CA ASN A 235 -9.03 -4.74 29.35
C ASN A 235 -10.52 -5.12 29.34
N LYS A 236 -11.38 -4.36 28.65
CA LYS A 236 -12.83 -4.59 28.62
C LYS A 236 -13.26 -5.17 27.28
N VAL A 237 -14.18 -6.13 27.36
CA VAL A 237 -14.84 -6.70 26.19
C VAL A 237 -15.88 -5.71 25.66
N VAL A 238 -15.97 -5.55 24.34
CA VAL A 238 -17.01 -4.73 23.70
C VAL A 238 -18.39 -5.30 24.05
N PRO A 239 -19.32 -4.51 24.60
CA PRO A 239 -20.58 -4.99 25.11
C PRO A 239 -21.46 -5.58 23.98
N PHE A 240 -22.19 -6.64 24.31
CA PHE A 240 -23.16 -7.25 23.39
C PHE A 240 -24.53 -6.57 23.52
N THR A 241 -24.57 -5.27 23.20
CA THR A 241 -25.75 -4.41 23.35
C THR A 241 -26.14 -3.73 22.04
N ASP A 242 -27.23 -2.98 22.07
CA ASP A 242 -27.67 -2.05 21.03
C ASP A 242 -27.57 -2.59 19.60
N LEU A 243 -26.79 -1.96 18.71
CA LEU A 243 -26.81 -2.28 17.29
C LEU A 243 -26.12 -3.62 17.01
N LEU A 244 -25.08 -3.97 17.77
CA LEU A 244 -24.42 -5.27 17.66
C LEU A 244 -25.40 -6.40 18.02
N LEU A 245 -26.15 -6.25 19.11
CA LEU A 245 -27.14 -7.25 19.53
C LEU A 245 -28.26 -7.39 18.49
N ILE A 246 -28.84 -6.27 18.04
CA ILE A 246 -29.91 -6.25 17.04
C ILE A 246 -29.46 -6.93 15.75
N ASN A 247 -28.27 -6.58 15.26
CA ASN A 247 -27.68 -7.15 14.07
C ASN A 247 -27.52 -8.68 14.19
N ARG A 248 -26.90 -9.17 15.27
CA ARG A 248 -26.66 -10.60 15.48
C ARG A 248 -27.95 -11.40 15.61
N LEU A 249 -28.98 -10.86 16.26
CA LEU A 249 -30.30 -11.47 16.34
C LEU A 249 -31.01 -11.50 14.98
N MET A 250 -30.94 -10.40 14.23
CA MET A 250 -31.53 -10.30 12.89
C MET A 250 -30.96 -11.38 11.95
N PHE A 251 -29.63 -11.52 11.91
CA PHE A 251 -28.99 -12.52 11.04
C PHE A 251 -29.17 -13.95 11.55
N ALA A 252 -29.27 -14.17 12.86
CA ALA A 252 -29.65 -15.47 13.40
C ALA A 252 -31.08 -15.88 12.96
N LEU A 253 -32.05 -14.96 13.05
CA LEU A 253 -33.43 -15.18 12.60
C LEU A 253 -33.50 -15.40 11.08
N PHE A 254 -32.78 -14.60 10.30
CA PHE A 254 -32.65 -14.77 8.86
C PHE A 254 -32.12 -16.17 8.51
N SER A 255 -31.10 -16.65 9.23
CA SER A 255 -30.52 -17.98 9.04
C SER A 255 -31.50 -19.12 9.34
N LEU A 256 -32.34 -18.95 10.35
CA LEU A 256 -33.40 -19.92 10.66
C LEU A 256 -34.46 -19.94 9.56
N GLY A 257 -34.80 -18.78 9.00
CA GLY A 257 -35.71 -18.65 7.86
C GLY A 257 -35.18 -19.33 6.59
N THR A 258 -33.93 -19.06 6.20
CA THR A 258 -33.28 -19.68 5.04
C THR A 258 -33.09 -21.19 5.24
N LEU A 259 -32.74 -21.64 6.45
CA LEU A 259 -32.70 -23.06 6.81
C LEU A 259 -34.07 -23.73 6.63
N TYR A 260 -35.15 -23.10 7.11
CA TYR A 260 -36.50 -23.61 6.94
C TYR A 260 -36.86 -23.76 5.45
N LEU A 261 -36.53 -22.77 4.63
CA LEU A 261 -36.70 -22.84 3.17
C LEU A 261 -35.86 -23.96 2.55
N GLY A 262 -34.62 -24.17 3.00
CA GLY A 262 -33.76 -25.27 2.56
C GLY A 262 -34.34 -26.65 2.88
N ILE A 263 -34.87 -26.82 4.09
CA ILE A 263 -35.53 -28.07 4.52
C ILE A 263 -36.80 -28.32 3.70
N ARG A 264 -37.57 -27.27 3.39
CA ARG A 264 -38.77 -27.37 2.53
C ARG A 264 -38.41 -27.76 1.10
N SER A 265 -37.34 -27.17 0.57
CA SER A 265 -36.89 -27.34 -0.83
C SER A 265 -36.17 -28.66 -1.09
N TYR A 266 -35.66 -29.33 -0.05
CA TYR A 266 -35.04 -30.65 -0.16
C TYR A 266 -35.93 -31.62 -0.95
N SER A 267 -35.38 -32.64 -1.61
CA SER A 267 -36.18 -33.73 -2.21
C SER A 267 -35.34 -35.00 -2.40
N PHE A 268 -35.93 -36.17 -2.12
CA PHE A 268 -35.24 -37.46 -2.23
C PHE A 268 -34.97 -37.86 -3.69
N LEU A 269 -35.87 -37.52 -4.61
CA LEU A 269 -35.69 -37.80 -6.03
C LEU A 269 -34.98 -36.63 -6.72
N PRO A 270 -33.99 -36.88 -7.61
CA PRO A 270 -33.57 -35.86 -8.56
C PRO A 270 -34.78 -35.47 -9.43
N ASN A 271 -35.03 -34.17 -9.59
CA ASN A 271 -36.01 -33.70 -10.56
C ASN A 271 -35.47 -34.08 -11.95
N PHE A 272 -35.85 -35.25 -12.45
CA PHE A 272 -35.77 -35.52 -13.87
C PHE A 272 -36.76 -34.56 -14.53
N LYS A 273 -36.27 -33.37 -14.94
CA LYS A 273 -36.90 -32.61 -16.02
C LYS A 273 -36.76 -33.47 -17.27
N GLY A 274 -37.65 -34.44 -17.39
CA GLY A 274 -37.78 -35.26 -18.57
C GLY A 274 -38.17 -34.36 -19.73
N LYS A 275 -37.19 -33.87 -20.49
CA LYS A 275 -37.33 -33.97 -21.94
C LYS A 275 -37.31 -35.47 -22.24
N SER A 276 -38.45 -36.11 -22.06
CA SER A 276 -38.78 -37.31 -22.82
C SER A 276 -38.92 -36.86 -24.27
N GLN A 277 -37.78 -36.59 -24.92
CA GLN A 277 -37.70 -36.93 -26.32
C GLN A 277 -37.63 -38.45 -26.33
N LYS A 278 -38.80 -39.09 -26.43
CA LYS A 278 -38.91 -40.28 -27.26
C LYS A 278 -38.49 -39.86 -28.67
N LYS A 279 -37.17 -39.77 -28.91
CA LYS A 279 -36.67 -40.10 -30.24
C LYS A 279 -36.84 -41.60 -30.31
N GLY A 280 -37.86 -42.04 -31.06
CA GLY A 280 -37.87 -43.40 -31.57
C GLY A 280 -36.57 -43.59 -32.34
N SER A 281 -35.58 -44.21 -31.72
CA SER A 281 -34.43 -44.72 -32.42
C SER A 281 -34.89 -45.99 -33.12
N SER A 282 -35.37 -45.85 -34.35
CA SER A 282 -35.12 -46.90 -35.34
C SER A 282 -33.61 -47.05 -35.43
N LEU A 283 -33.05 -48.10 -34.84
CA LEU A 283 -31.69 -48.51 -35.12
C LEU A 283 -31.60 -48.66 -36.64
N PRO A 284 -30.74 -47.91 -37.35
CA PRO A 284 -30.48 -48.21 -38.75
C PRO A 284 -29.94 -49.64 -38.78
N GLN A 285 -30.53 -50.51 -39.60
CA GLN A 285 -29.83 -51.71 -40.05
C GLN A 285 -28.60 -51.23 -40.80
N ASN A 286 -27.48 -51.15 -40.09
CA ASN A 286 -26.19 -50.86 -40.70
C ASN A 286 -25.86 -52.03 -41.61
N THR A 287 -25.97 -51.81 -42.92
CA THR A 287 -25.16 -52.56 -43.89
C THR A 287 -23.71 -52.43 -43.47
N LEU A 288 -23.04 -53.56 -43.22
CA LEU A 288 -21.60 -53.64 -42.98
C LEU A 288 -20.87 -53.06 -44.19
N GLN A 289 -20.57 -51.75 -44.15
CA GLN A 289 -19.60 -51.18 -45.07
C GLN A 289 -18.21 -51.69 -44.68
N PRO A 290 -17.37 -52.08 -45.64
CA PRO A 290 -15.99 -52.47 -45.38
C PRO A 290 -15.26 -51.28 -44.73
N PHE A 291 -14.56 -51.56 -43.65
CA PHE A 291 -13.81 -50.56 -42.88
C PHE A 291 -12.67 -50.02 -43.76
N SER A 292 -12.81 -48.83 -44.35
CA SER A 292 -11.69 -48.19 -45.09
C SER A 292 -10.76 -47.52 -44.09
N THR A 293 -9.50 -47.95 -44.03
CA THR A 293 -8.47 -47.24 -43.26
C THR A 293 -8.00 -46.04 -44.07
N THR A 294 -8.19 -44.83 -43.52
CA THR A 294 -7.62 -43.61 -44.12
C THR A 294 -6.09 -43.65 -44.02
N ALA A 295 -5.38 -43.25 -45.07
CA ALA A 295 -3.92 -43.15 -45.04
C ALA A 295 -3.46 -42.19 -43.93
N THR A 296 -2.56 -42.65 -43.06
CA THR A 296 -2.06 -41.87 -41.93
C THR A 296 -0.86 -41.02 -42.34
N THR A 297 -0.99 -39.69 -42.29
CA THR A 297 0.09 -38.75 -42.63
C THR A 297 0.83 -38.26 -41.38
N PHE A 298 2.08 -38.69 -41.18
CA PHE A 298 2.91 -38.35 -40.00
C PHE A 298 3.93 -37.22 -40.24
N GLY A 299 3.56 -36.19 -41.02
CA GLY A 299 4.43 -35.06 -41.36
C GLY A 299 4.52 -33.93 -40.32
N ARG A 300 5.22 -32.85 -40.68
CA ARG A 300 5.36 -31.63 -39.85
C ARG A 300 4.01 -30.93 -39.60
N GLU A 301 3.10 -30.98 -40.57
CA GLU A 301 1.74 -30.44 -40.40
C GLU A 301 0.94 -31.21 -39.34
N SER A 302 0.95 -32.55 -39.36
CA SER A 302 0.19 -33.33 -38.39
C SER A 302 0.71 -33.16 -36.96
N ARG A 303 2.01 -32.84 -36.80
CA ARG A 303 2.60 -32.42 -35.51
C ARG A 303 1.98 -31.12 -34.99
N TRP A 304 1.86 -30.08 -35.82
CA TRP A 304 1.24 -28.82 -35.42
C TRP A 304 -0.25 -28.97 -35.17
N ARG A 305 -0.97 -29.73 -36.02
CA ARG A 305 -2.39 -30.05 -35.80
C ARG A 305 -2.60 -30.79 -34.47
N ALA A 306 -1.70 -31.69 -34.08
CA ALA A 306 -1.76 -32.34 -32.77
C ALA A 306 -1.57 -31.36 -31.61
N ILE A 307 -0.60 -30.42 -31.69
CA ILE A 307 -0.41 -29.36 -30.68
C ILE A 307 -1.68 -28.50 -30.56
N PHE A 308 -2.22 -28.01 -31.68
CA PHE A 308 -3.46 -27.23 -31.68
C PHE A 308 -4.66 -28.03 -31.19
N SER A 309 -4.70 -29.35 -31.43
CA SER A 309 -5.74 -30.22 -30.88
C SER A 309 -5.67 -30.29 -29.35
N PHE A 310 -4.47 -30.43 -28.76
CA PHE A 310 -4.29 -30.38 -27.31
C PHE A 310 -4.71 -29.02 -26.74
N ILE A 311 -4.27 -27.93 -27.38
CA ILE A 311 -4.67 -26.56 -26.99
C ILE A 311 -6.18 -26.42 -27.01
N LYS A 312 -6.84 -26.86 -28.10
CA LYS A 312 -8.29 -26.79 -28.25
C LYS A 312 -9.03 -27.59 -27.18
N VAL A 313 -8.63 -28.83 -26.91
CA VAL A 313 -9.28 -29.68 -25.89
C VAL A 313 -9.13 -29.09 -24.49
N ASP A 314 -7.92 -28.67 -24.14
CA ASP A 314 -7.65 -28.01 -22.86
C ASP A 314 -8.42 -26.70 -22.73
N SER A 315 -8.43 -25.87 -23.77
CA SER A 315 -9.14 -24.59 -23.76
C SER A 315 -10.65 -24.79 -23.62
N ILE A 316 -11.24 -25.76 -24.34
CA ILE A 316 -12.67 -26.08 -24.18
C ILE A 316 -12.95 -26.51 -22.74
N TYR A 317 -12.07 -27.30 -22.12
CA TYR A 317 -12.22 -27.70 -20.73
C TYR A 317 -12.14 -26.51 -19.77
N ILE A 318 -11.12 -25.65 -19.91
CA ILE A 318 -10.89 -24.49 -19.04
C ILE A 318 -12.04 -23.48 -19.17
N PHE A 319 -12.32 -23.00 -20.38
CA PHE A 319 -13.27 -21.91 -20.62
C PHE A 319 -14.73 -22.32 -20.41
N LYS A 320 -15.05 -23.62 -20.50
CA LYS A 320 -16.38 -24.14 -20.10
C LYS A 320 -16.44 -24.54 -18.63
N SER A 321 -15.33 -24.48 -17.90
CA SER A 321 -15.31 -24.88 -16.50
C SER A 321 -16.03 -23.85 -15.61
N ILE A 322 -16.72 -24.38 -14.61
CA ILE A 322 -17.31 -23.62 -13.49
C ILE A 322 -16.24 -22.76 -12.80
N ALA A 323 -15.05 -23.34 -12.60
CA ALA A 323 -13.95 -22.69 -11.92
C ALA A 323 -13.49 -21.42 -12.66
N PHE A 324 -13.37 -21.47 -13.99
CA PHE A 324 -12.91 -20.32 -14.77
C PHE A 324 -13.90 -19.15 -14.68
N MET A 325 -15.20 -19.42 -14.81
CA MET A 325 -16.23 -18.39 -14.68
C MET A 325 -16.23 -17.77 -13.27
N ALA A 326 -16.21 -18.59 -12.22
CA ALA A 326 -16.18 -18.10 -10.84
C ALA A 326 -14.93 -17.25 -10.55
N ILE A 327 -13.75 -17.71 -11.00
CA ILE A 327 -12.49 -16.98 -10.85
C ILE A 327 -12.51 -15.67 -11.64
N SER A 328 -13.03 -15.65 -12.86
CA SER A 328 -13.10 -14.44 -13.68
C SER A 328 -14.00 -13.38 -13.03
N ILE A 329 -15.16 -13.79 -12.52
CA ILE A 329 -16.06 -12.89 -11.79
C ILE A 329 -15.40 -12.36 -10.51
N LEU A 330 -14.74 -13.24 -9.73
CA LEU A 330 -14.02 -12.81 -8.53
C LEU A 330 -12.92 -11.80 -8.85
N MET A 331 -12.16 -12.07 -9.91
CA MET A 331 -11.02 -11.25 -10.31
C MET A 331 -11.48 -9.88 -10.81
N LEU A 332 -12.47 -9.83 -11.70
CA LEU A 332 -13.11 -8.58 -12.13
C LEU A 332 -13.66 -7.82 -10.92
N PHE A 333 -14.39 -8.50 -10.04
CA PHE A 333 -14.93 -7.86 -8.87
C PHE A 333 -13.84 -7.26 -7.96
N TYR A 334 -12.81 -8.04 -7.62
CA TYR A 334 -11.75 -7.59 -6.72
C TYR A 334 -10.93 -6.45 -7.34
N VAL A 335 -10.52 -6.58 -8.60
CA VAL A 335 -9.75 -5.54 -9.30
C VAL A 335 -10.60 -4.30 -9.54
N GLY A 336 -11.88 -4.46 -9.90
CA GLY A 336 -12.82 -3.36 -10.07
C GLY A 336 -13.11 -2.59 -8.77
N VAL A 337 -13.18 -3.27 -7.62
CA VAL A 337 -13.26 -2.59 -6.30
C VAL A 337 -12.00 -1.76 -6.06
N GLU A 338 -10.82 -2.33 -6.25
CA GLU A 338 -9.55 -1.61 -6.06
C GLU A 338 -9.42 -0.43 -7.03
N MET A 339 -9.89 -0.57 -8.29
CA MET A 339 -9.94 0.54 -9.26
C MET A 339 -10.90 1.65 -8.82
N PHE A 340 -12.08 1.27 -8.33
CA PHE A 340 -13.06 2.22 -7.81
C PHE A 340 -12.53 2.96 -6.59
N ASP A 341 -11.84 2.27 -5.68
CA ASP A 341 -11.22 2.85 -4.49
C ASP A 341 -10.05 3.78 -4.86
N ASP A 342 -9.21 3.38 -5.81
CA ASP A 342 -8.11 4.21 -6.32
C ASP A 342 -8.59 5.47 -7.05
N ILE A 343 -9.73 5.41 -7.73
CA ILE A 343 -10.38 6.57 -8.33
C ILE A 343 -11.00 7.45 -7.24
N ASN A 344 -11.76 6.88 -6.29
CA ASN A 344 -12.57 7.68 -5.39
C ASN A 344 -11.84 8.22 -4.16
N LYS A 345 -10.70 7.63 -3.74
CA LYS A 345 -9.81 8.03 -2.63
C LYS A 345 -10.45 8.50 -1.29
N GLY A 346 -11.77 8.38 -1.11
CA GLY A 346 -12.52 8.74 0.09
C GLY A 346 -12.93 10.22 0.19
N ILE A 347 -13.36 10.64 1.39
CA ILE A 347 -13.92 11.99 1.68
C ILE A 347 -12.82 13.01 2.11
N ARG A 348 -11.54 12.64 1.99
CA ARG A 348 -10.41 13.56 2.27
C ARG A 348 -9.64 13.93 1.01
N MET A 349 -9.64 13.06 0.01
CA MET A 349 -8.84 13.19 -1.19
C MET A 349 -9.78 13.33 -2.39
N PRO A 350 -9.39 14.04 -3.45
CA PRO A 350 -10.26 14.24 -4.58
C PRO A 350 -10.37 12.92 -5.33
N GLN A 351 -11.49 12.76 -6.05
CA GLN A 351 -11.53 11.73 -7.06
C GLN A 351 -10.40 11.97 -8.07
N LEU A 352 -9.67 10.93 -8.45
CA LEU A 352 -8.66 11.02 -9.49
C LEU A 352 -9.30 10.78 -10.86
N TYR A 353 -8.72 11.38 -11.90
CA TYR A 353 -9.05 10.95 -13.26
C TYR A 353 -8.73 9.46 -13.42
N ALA A 354 -9.63 8.72 -14.06
CA ALA A 354 -9.41 7.32 -14.43
C ALA A 354 -8.41 7.24 -15.61
N SER A 355 -7.16 7.68 -15.39
CA SER A 355 -6.10 7.62 -16.38
C SER A 355 -5.63 6.19 -16.62
N SER A 356 -5.09 5.92 -17.80
CA SER A 356 -4.55 4.59 -18.13
C SER A 356 -3.42 4.20 -17.17
N GLY A 357 -2.59 5.16 -16.75
CA GLY A 357 -1.53 4.98 -15.76
C GLY A 357 -2.06 4.50 -14.40
N LEU A 358 -3.07 5.19 -13.84
CA LEU A 358 -3.68 4.84 -12.56
C LEU A 358 -4.26 3.42 -12.60
N LEU A 359 -5.10 3.12 -13.58
CA LEU A 359 -5.79 1.83 -13.68
C LEU A 359 -4.81 0.66 -13.91
N VAL A 360 -3.78 0.87 -14.71
CA VAL A 360 -2.74 -0.14 -14.92
C VAL A 360 -1.92 -0.38 -13.66
N GLN A 361 -1.61 0.67 -12.88
CA GLN A 361 -0.94 0.51 -11.60
C GLN A 361 -1.79 -0.34 -10.63
N THR A 362 -3.10 -0.10 -10.57
CA THR A 362 -4.04 -0.93 -9.80
C THR A 362 -4.01 -2.39 -10.26
N ILE A 363 -4.04 -2.65 -11.58
CA ILE A 363 -3.92 -4.01 -12.14
C ILE A 363 -2.58 -4.65 -11.73
N ASN A 364 -1.45 -3.95 -11.90
CA ASN A 364 -0.12 -4.47 -11.58
C ASN A 364 0.01 -4.85 -10.09
N ASN A 365 -0.66 -4.11 -9.20
CA ASN A 365 -0.63 -4.38 -7.77
C ASN A 365 -1.47 -5.60 -7.35
N THR A 366 -2.53 -5.92 -8.09
CA THR A 366 -3.56 -6.90 -7.69
C THR A 366 -3.53 -8.18 -8.52
N PHE A 367 -3.49 -8.05 -9.86
CA PHE A 367 -3.66 -9.14 -10.82
C PHE A 367 -2.61 -10.24 -10.70
N TYR A 368 -1.34 -9.90 -10.48
CA TYR A 368 -0.25 -10.89 -10.45
C TYR A 368 -0.46 -11.99 -9.42
N ALA A 369 -0.81 -11.62 -8.18
CA ALA A 369 -0.96 -12.56 -7.08
C ALA A 369 -2.16 -13.49 -7.30
N LEU A 370 -3.29 -12.93 -7.73
CA LEU A 370 -4.50 -13.70 -8.06
C LEU A 370 -4.26 -14.61 -9.26
N GLY A 371 -3.66 -14.09 -10.33
CA GLY A 371 -3.31 -14.86 -11.53
C GLY A 371 -2.39 -16.04 -11.20
N GLY A 372 -1.41 -15.84 -10.32
CA GLY A 372 -0.52 -16.91 -9.87
C GLY A 372 -1.23 -18.05 -9.14
N LEU A 373 -2.18 -17.74 -8.24
CA LEU A 373 -3.00 -18.76 -7.56
C LEU A 373 -3.87 -19.54 -8.55
N VAL A 374 -4.46 -18.84 -9.51
CA VAL A 374 -5.26 -19.43 -10.60
C VAL A 374 -4.41 -20.40 -11.42
N LEU A 375 -3.17 -20.03 -11.73
CA LEU A 375 -2.23 -20.88 -12.45
C LEU A 375 -1.83 -22.13 -11.67
N VAL A 376 -1.55 -22.03 -10.37
CA VAL A 376 -1.25 -23.20 -9.51
C VAL A 376 -2.36 -24.25 -9.63
N TYR A 377 -3.62 -23.83 -9.62
CA TYR A 377 -4.77 -24.71 -9.78
C TYR A 377 -4.90 -25.27 -11.20
N PHE A 378 -5.04 -24.41 -12.22
CA PHE A 378 -5.34 -24.86 -13.57
C PHE A 378 -4.19 -25.64 -14.22
N VAL A 379 -2.93 -25.25 -13.99
CA VAL A 379 -1.78 -25.99 -14.52
C VAL A 379 -1.74 -27.41 -13.96
N ASN A 380 -1.96 -27.57 -12.65
CA ASN A 380 -2.03 -28.89 -12.02
C ASN A 380 -3.23 -29.69 -12.55
N ASP A 381 -4.40 -29.06 -12.68
CA ASP A 381 -5.61 -29.77 -13.09
C ASP A 381 -5.55 -30.24 -14.55
N ILE A 382 -5.13 -29.36 -15.48
CA ILE A 382 -4.96 -29.69 -16.90
C ILE A 382 -3.96 -30.82 -17.08
N PHE A 383 -2.80 -30.75 -16.39
CA PHE A 383 -1.75 -31.74 -16.53
C PHE A 383 -2.20 -33.15 -16.10
N TRP A 384 -2.93 -33.25 -14.98
CA TRP A 384 -3.37 -34.53 -14.42
C TRP A 384 -4.75 -35.00 -14.92
N ARG A 385 -5.47 -34.19 -15.69
CA ARG A 385 -6.85 -34.46 -16.15
C ARG A 385 -7.03 -35.84 -16.79
N SER A 386 -6.17 -36.20 -17.74
CA SER A 386 -6.34 -37.46 -18.48
C SER A 386 -6.13 -38.69 -17.59
N LYS A 387 -5.23 -38.61 -16.62
CA LYS A 387 -5.05 -39.67 -15.61
C LYS A 387 -6.23 -39.73 -14.66
N ALA A 388 -6.72 -38.58 -14.17
CA ALA A 388 -7.84 -38.50 -13.25
C ALA A 388 -9.16 -39.03 -13.86
N SER A 389 -9.32 -38.89 -15.17
CA SER A 389 -10.48 -39.40 -15.93
C SER A 389 -10.29 -40.83 -16.47
N GLY A 390 -9.14 -41.48 -16.23
CA GLY A 390 -8.82 -42.79 -16.79
C GLY A 390 -8.52 -42.82 -18.30
N PHE A 391 -8.52 -41.66 -18.97
CA PHE A 391 -8.31 -41.55 -20.41
C PHE A 391 -6.84 -41.59 -20.84
N SER A 392 -5.90 -41.47 -19.89
CA SER A 392 -4.46 -41.38 -20.18
C SER A 392 -3.92 -42.56 -20.99
N ILE A 393 -4.50 -43.76 -20.86
CA ILE A 393 -4.06 -44.94 -21.61
C ILE A 393 -4.31 -44.74 -23.11
N ILE A 394 -5.50 -44.25 -23.48
CA ILE A 394 -5.88 -43.97 -24.87
C ILE A 394 -5.10 -42.77 -25.41
N GLU A 395 -4.93 -41.72 -24.60
CA GLU A 395 -4.17 -40.55 -24.99
C GLU A 395 -2.69 -40.90 -25.27
N ASN A 396 -2.10 -41.77 -24.45
CA ASN A 396 -0.69 -42.14 -24.55
C ASN A 396 -0.35 -43.02 -25.76
N THR A 397 -1.33 -43.65 -26.40
CA THR A 397 -1.11 -44.44 -27.63
C THR A 397 -1.09 -43.56 -28.89
N THR A 398 -1.38 -42.26 -28.78
CA THR A 398 -1.35 -41.34 -29.92
C THR A 398 0.09 -41.04 -30.37
N TYR A 399 0.33 -41.00 -31.68
CA TYR A 399 1.68 -40.85 -32.27
C TYR A 399 2.42 -39.58 -31.79
N HIS A 400 1.71 -38.45 -31.68
CA HIS A 400 2.31 -37.17 -31.29
C HIS A 400 2.15 -36.86 -29.78
N VAL A 401 1.93 -37.85 -28.91
CA VAL A 401 1.77 -37.63 -27.45
C VAL A 401 2.95 -36.87 -26.82
N ALA A 402 4.17 -37.05 -27.33
CA ALA A 402 5.35 -36.33 -26.87
C ALA A 402 5.26 -34.80 -27.03
N LYS A 403 4.28 -34.30 -27.80
CA LYS A 403 3.99 -32.86 -27.99
C LYS A 403 2.92 -32.31 -27.05
N LYS A 404 2.34 -33.15 -26.18
CA LYS A 404 1.39 -32.74 -25.15
C LYS A 404 1.88 -31.60 -24.25
N PRO A 405 3.14 -31.55 -23.76
CA PRO A 405 3.61 -30.43 -22.95
C PRO A 405 3.58 -29.08 -23.69
N LEU A 406 3.89 -29.06 -25.00
CA LEU A 406 3.76 -27.85 -25.83
C LEU A 406 2.30 -27.43 -25.98
N GLY A 407 1.39 -28.41 -26.08
CA GLY A 407 -0.05 -28.17 -26.02
C GLY A 407 -0.45 -27.49 -24.72
N HIS A 408 -0.02 -28.02 -23.57
CA HIS A 408 -0.30 -27.41 -22.26
C HIS A 408 0.28 -25.99 -22.11
N ILE A 409 1.50 -25.74 -22.59
CA ILE A 409 2.07 -24.38 -22.61
C ILE A 409 1.17 -23.44 -23.42
N GLY A 410 0.71 -23.86 -24.60
CA GLY A 410 -0.21 -23.07 -25.42
C GLY A 410 -1.56 -22.82 -24.72
N SER A 411 -2.16 -23.84 -24.09
CA SER A 411 -3.42 -23.73 -23.34
C SER A 411 -3.30 -22.76 -22.17
N VAL A 412 -2.21 -22.85 -21.41
CA VAL A 412 -1.94 -22.00 -20.24
C VAL A 412 -1.62 -20.58 -20.69
N SER A 413 -0.88 -20.40 -21.79
CA SER A 413 -0.63 -19.07 -22.37
C SER A 413 -1.95 -18.40 -22.78
N LEU A 414 -2.86 -19.14 -23.43
CA LEU A 414 -4.18 -18.63 -23.80
C LEU A 414 -5.03 -18.28 -22.57
N LEU A 415 -4.97 -19.09 -21.50
CA LEU A 415 -5.61 -18.77 -20.23
C LEU A 415 -5.10 -17.44 -19.66
N ILE A 416 -3.78 -17.25 -19.53
CA ILE A 416 -3.22 -16.01 -18.98
C ILE A 416 -3.59 -14.82 -19.86
N LEU A 417 -3.41 -14.94 -21.18
CA LEU A 417 -3.78 -13.89 -22.15
C LEU A 417 -5.25 -13.50 -22.03
N SER A 418 -6.15 -14.46 -21.84
CA SER A 418 -7.58 -14.19 -21.67
C SER A 418 -7.87 -13.44 -20.36
N LEU A 419 -7.20 -13.79 -19.27
CA LEU A 419 -7.35 -13.10 -17.98
C LEU A 419 -6.77 -11.67 -18.07
N THR A 420 -5.61 -11.50 -18.69
CA THR A 420 -5.02 -10.16 -18.94
C THR A 420 -5.95 -9.32 -19.81
N ALA A 421 -6.54 -9.90 -20.87
CA ALA A 421 -7.49 -9.19 -21.72
C ALA A 421 -8.75 -8.77 -20.96
N LEU A 422 -9.24 -9.59 -20.02
CA LEU A 422 -10.34 -9.21 -19.14
C LEU A 422 -9.98 -8.00 -18.26
N MET A 423 -8.78 -7.97 -17.67
CA MET A 423 -8.32 -6.84 -16.84
C MET A 423 -8.16 -5.55 -17.65
N LEU A 424 -7.61 -5.65 -18.87
CA LEU A 424 -7.47 -4.49 -19.76
C LEU A 424 -8.83 -3.96 -20.23
N LEU A 425 -9.75 -4.87 -20.55
CA LEU A 425 -11.13 -4.51 -20.92
C LEU A 425 -11.86 -3.85 -19.76
N GLU A 426 -11.66 -4.33 -18.53
CA GLU A 426 -12.19 -3.70 -17.33
C GLU A 426 -11.65 -2.28 -17.14
N ALA A 427 -10.33 -2.07 -17.25
CA ALA A 427 -9.74 -0.73 -17.19
C ALA A 427 -10.35 0.21 -18.25
N ILE A 428 -10.48 -0.23 -19.50
CA ILE A 428 -11.10 0.56 -20.57
C ILE A 428 -12.56 0.90 -20.23
N ILE A 429 -13.33 -0.05 -19.67
CA ILE A 429 -14.70 0.21 -19.22
C ILE A 429 -14.70 1.28 -18.13
N PHE A 430 -13.81 1.20 -17.14
CA PHE A 430 -13.70 2.23 -16.10
C PHE A 430 -13.37 3.61 -16.69
N GLN A 431 -12.41 3.72 -17.61
CA GLN A 431 -12.11 4.98 -18.30
C GLN A 431 -13.36 5.56 -18.98
N LEU A 432 -14.14 4.72 -19.67
CA LEU A 432 -15.37 5.15 -20.35
C LEU A 432 -16.48 5.54 -19.37
N VAL A 433 -16.69 4.76 -18.30
CA VAL A 433 -17.70 5.03 -17.25
C VAL A 433 -17.41 6.34 -16.53
N PHE A 434 -16.14 6.61 -16.22
CA PHE A 434 -15.67 7.84 -15.58
C PHE A 434 -15.37 8.98 -16.58
N LYS A 435 -15.74 8.82 -17.86
CA LYS A 435 -15.64 9.83 -18.93
C LYS A 435 -14.23 10.37 -19.19
N PHE A 436 -13.19 9.56 -18.98
CA PHE A 436 -11.81 9.90 -19.28
C PHE A 436 -11.35 9.16 -20.54
N SER A 437 -11.39 9.80 -21.71
CA SER A 437 -11.17 9.14 -23.02
C SER A 437 -9.74 9.22 -23.57
N LEU A 438 -8.74 9.43 -22.71
CA LEU A 438 -7.33 9.40 -23.10
C LEU A 438 -6.77 7.99 -22.81
N PHE A 439 -6.43 7.26 -23.86
CA PHE A 439 -5.89 5.91 -23.79
C PHE A 439 -4.38 5.91 -24.01
N ASP A 440 -3.62 5.60 -22.98
CA ASP A 440 -2.17 5.38 -23.08
C ASP A 440 -1.87 3.89 -23.31
N TRP A 441 -1.47 3.56 -24.54
CA TRP A 441 -1.13 2.18 -24.89
C TRP A 441 0.19 1.70 -24.30
N GLU A 442 1.14 2.61 -24.00
CA GLU A 442 2.40 2.24 -23.36
C GLU A 442 2.16 1.76 -21.93
N ALA A 443 1.25 2.43 -21.20
CA ALA A 443 0.77 1.96 -19.90
C ALA A 443 0.21 0.53 -20.02
N TYR A 444 -0.70 0.28 -20.96
CA TYR A 444 -1.31 -1.05 -21.11
C TYR A 444 -0.33 -2.16 -21.49
N VAL A 445 0.68 -1.88 -22.32
CA VAL A 445 1.76 -2.83 -22.63
C VAL A 445 2.51 -3.23 -21.36
N GLY A 446 2.63 -2.33 -20.39
CA GLY A 446 3.21 -2.62 -19.08
C GLY A 446 2.50 -3.76 -18.34
N VAL A 447 1.17 -3.88 -18.40
CA VAL A 447 0.43 -5.01 -17.79
C VAL A 447 0.91 -6.34 -18.37
N PHE A 448 1.19 -6.37 -19.67
CA PHE A 448 1.70 -7.56 -20.34
C PHE A 448 3.11 -7.90 -19.86
N ILE A 449 4.01 -6.91 -19.83
CA ILE A 449 5.40 -7.11 -19.41
C ILE A 449 5.49 -7.50 -17.94
N PHE A 450 4.81 -6.77 -17.07
CA PHE A 450 4.97 -6.86 -15.62
C PHE A 450 4.15 -7.95 -14.94
N ASN A 451 3.08 -8.42 -15.58
CA ASN A 451 2.27 -9.52 -15.05
C ASN A 451 2.28 -10.74 -15.96
N THR A 452 1.90 -10.56 -17.23
CA THR A 452 1.64 -11.70 -18.14
C THR A 452 2.90 -12.52 -18.39
N LEU A 453 4.04 -11.87 -18.66
CA LEU A 453 5.31 -12.56 -18.88
C LEU A 453 5.82 -13.33 -17.64
N PRO A 454 5.89 -12.73 -16.43
CA PRO A 454 6.30 -13.49 -15.25
C PRO A 454 5.28 -14.58 -14.86
N LEU A 455 3.97 -14.37 -15.07
CA LEU A 455 2.97 -15.41 -14.89
C LEU A 455 3.21 -16.59 -15.85
N LEU A 456 3.49 -16.31 -17.12
CA LEU A 456 3.80 -17.33 -18.12
C LEU A 456 5.07 -18.09 -17.74
N LEU A 457 6.11 -17.37 -17.30
CA LEU A 457 7.34 -17.94 -16.79
C LEU A 457 7.09 -18.88 -15.61
N PHE A 458 6.29 -18.44 -14.64
CA PHE A 458 5.91 -19.25 -13.49
C PHE A 458 5.07 -20.46 -13.90
N ALA A 459 4.13 -20.32 -14.85
CA ALA A 459 3.33 -21.42 -15.37
C ALA A 459 4.17 -22.52 -16.03
N MET A 460 5.22 -22.15 -16.78
CA MET A 460 6.17 -23.12 -17.34
C MET A 460 6.92 -23.87 -16.24
N PHE A 461 7.32 -23.18 -15.16
CA PHE A 461 7.93 -23.82 -14.00
C PHE A 461 6.97 -24.78 -13.30
N LEU A 462 5.70 -24.41 -13.14
CA LEU A 462 4.66 -25.30 -12.61
C LEU A 462 4.47 -26.55 -13.48
N LEU A 463 4.54 -26.44 -14.80
CA LEU A 463 4.51 -27.60 -15.70
C LEU A 463 5.71 -28.54 -15.48
N VAL A 464 6.90 -27.99 -15.22
CA VAL A 464 8.09 -28.79 -14.86
C VAL A 464 7.86 -29.53 -13.54
N ILE A 465 7.35 -28.85 -12.50
CA ILE A 465 7.01 -29.48 -11.21
C ILE A 465 6.03 -30.65 -11.42
N ASN A 466 4.97 -30.41 -12.19
CA ASN A 466 3.95 -31.42 -12.47
C ASN A 466 4.49 -32.60 -13.29
N THR A 467 5.45 -32.33 -14.18
CA THR A 467 6.09 -33.35 -15.02
C THR A 467 7.04 -34.26 -14.23
N ILE A 468 7.74 -33.72 -13.24
CA ILE A 468 8.67 -34.47 -12.38
C ILE A 468 7.91 -35.23 -11.28
N SER A 469 6.78 -34.71 -10.83
CA SER A 469 6.02 -35.26 -9.72
C SER A 469 5.32 -36.58 -10.07
N LYS A 470 5.34 -37.52 -9.11
CA LYS A 470 4.70 -38.83 -9.26
C LYS A 470 3.18 -38.81 -9.00
N ASN A 471 2.69 -37.85 -8.21
CA ASN A 471 1.30 -37.77 -7.76
C ASN A 471 0.76 -36.34 -7.91
N LYS A 472 -0.51 -36.20 -8.35
CA LYS A 472 -1.25 -34.93 -8.47
C LYS A 472 -1.18 -34.09 -7.19
N THR A 473 -1.43 -34.69 -6.03
CA THR A 473 -1.51 -33.97 -4.76
C THR A 473 -0.14 -33.46 -4.30
N ILE A 474 0.92 -34.24 -4.49
CA ILE A 474 2.29 -33.83 -4.19
C ILE A 474 2.70 -32.69 -5.13
N ALA A 475 2.39 -32.83 -6.43
CA ALA A 475 2.67 -31.79 -7.41
C ALA A 475 1.97 -30.46 -7.05
N LEU A 476 0.71 -30.53 -6.63
CA LEU A 476 -0.06 -29.37 -6.19
C LEU A 476 0.55 -28.73 -4.93
N GLY A 477 0.91 -29.53 -3.92
CA GLY A 477 1.55 -29.04 -2.69
C GLY A 477 2.87 -28.33 -2.96
N ILE A 478 3.74 -28.92 -3.80
CA ILE A 478 4.99 -28.29 -4.23
C ILE A 478 4.71 -27.01 -5.02
N SER A 479 3.73 -27.02 -5.93
CA SER A 479 3.34 -25.85 -6.71
C SER A 479 2.90 -24.67 -5.84
N ILE A 480 2.08 -24.94 -4.81
CA ILE A 480 1.65 -23.94 -3.83
C ILE A 480 2.85 -23.39 -3.06
N LEU A 481 3.72 -24.27 -2.55
CA LEU A 481 4.91 -23.87 -1.79
C LEU A 481 5.86 -23.03 -2.67
N SER A 482 6.09 -23.43 -3.91
CA SER A 482 6.89 -22.68 -4.87
C SER A 482 6.31 -21.31 -5.18
N PHE A 483 4.98 -21.20 -5.33
CA PHE A 483 4.32 -19.90 -5.51
C PHE A 483 4.58 -18.99 -4.32
N LEU A 484 4.28 -19.47 -3.11
CA LEU A 484 4.46 -18.70 -1.87
C LEU A 484 5.90 -18.25 -1.67
N LEU A 485 6.88 -19.14 -1.84
CA LEU A 485 8.29 -18.83 -1.55
C LEU A 485 9.00 -18.06 -2.65
N LEU A 486 8.62 -18.23 -3.93
CA LEU A 486 9.40 -17.70 -5.06
C LEU A 486 8.69 -16.60 -5.86
N ALA A 487 7.34 -16.59 -5.87
CA ALA A 487 6.57 -15.66 -6.71
C ALA A 487 5.89 -14.52 -5.92
N THR A 488 5.78 -14.64 -4.59
CA THR A 488 5.20 -13.59 -3.73
C THR A 488 6.28 -12.67 -3.11
N PRO A 489 5.90 -11.55 -2.46
CA PRO A 489 6.86 -10.70 -1.74
C PRO A 489 7.71 -11.42 -0.68
N ILE A 490 7.29 -12.61 -0.21
CA ILE A 490 8.08 -13.47 0.70
C ILE A 490 9.43 -13.84 0.07
N ALA A 491 9.52 -13.92 -1.27
CA ALA A 491 10.77 -14.19 -1.96
C ALA A 491 11.86 -13.15 -1.60
N LYS A 492 11.50 -11.90 -1.27
CA LYS A 492 12.47 -10.87 -0.86
C LYS A 492 13.19 -11.19 0.45
N SER A 493 12.58 -11.98 1.35
CA SER A 493 13.22 -12.39 2.61
C SER A 493 14.02 -13.69 2.52
N ILE A 494 13.88 -14.43 1.42
CA ILE A 494 14.56 -15.72 1.20
C ILE A 494 15.70 -15.57 0.19
N VAL A 495 15.50 -14.74 -0.83
CA VAL A 495 16.41 -14.55 -1.95
C VAL A 495 16.85 -13.09 -1.99
N ASP A 496 18.07 -12.84 -1.50
CA ASP A 496 18.65 -11.49 -1.42
C ASP A 496 18.80 -10.85 -2.81
N ASN A 497 19.44 -11.57 -3.73
CA ASN A 497 19.71 -11.05 -5.07
C ASN A 497 18.42 -10.92 -5.89
N SER A 498 18.17 -9.72 -6.43
CA SER A 498 16.97 -9.39 -7.20
C SER A 498 16.86 -10.13 -8.54
N LEU A 499 17.98 -10.59 -9.11
CA LEU A 499 18.00 -11.34 -10.37
C LEU A 499 17.26 -12.68 -10.26
N PHE A 500 17.48 -13.42 -9.17
CA PHE A 500 16.86 -14.74 -8.96
C PHE A 500 15.38 -14.66 -8.58
N ARG A 501 14.85 -13.45 -8.36
CA ARG A 501 13.42 -13.20 -8.09
C ARG A 501 12.62 -13.01 -9.39
N PHE A 502 12.98 -13.73 -10.46
CA PHE A 502 12.37 -13.61 -11.79
C PHE A 502 10.93 -14.14 -11.87
N PHE A 503 10.44 -14.87 -10.87
CA PHE A 503 9.03 -15.23 -10.73
C PHE A 503 8.17 -14.17 -10.03
N SER A 504 8.71 -12.99 -9.73
CA SER A 504 7.92 -11.91 -9.12
C SER A 504 7.47 -10.90 -10.18
N GLY A 505 6.22 -10.45 -10.11
CA GLY A 505 5.73 -9.32 -10.91
C GLY A 505 6.35 -7.99 -10.47
N TYR A 506 6.13 -6.94 -11.25
CA TYR A 506 6.51 -5.56 -10.89
C TYR A 506 5.34 -4.85 -10.20
N ARG A 507 5.65 -4.09 -9.15
CA ARG A 507 4.68 -3.27 -8.39
C ARG A 507 5.09 -1.79 -8.36
N GLY A 508 5.92 -1.35 -9.29
CA GLY A 508 6.36 0.05 -9.30
C GLY A 508 5.37 0.95 -10.01
N THR A 509 5.63 2.24 -9.86
CA THR A 509 4.74 3.34 -10.28
C THR A 509 4.82 3.57 -11.78
N TYR A 510 3.73 4.07 -12.36
CA TYR A 510 3.69 4.64 -13.69
C TYR A 510 3.45 6.15 -13.55
N SER A 511 4.21 6.96 -14.28
CA SER A 511 4.10 8.42 -14.28
C SER A 511 3.74 8.94 -15.67
N ASP A 512 2.88 9.96 -15.75
CA ASP A 512 2.54 10.57 -17.04
C ASP A 512 3.74 11.38 -17.62
N PHE A 513 4.76 11.69 -16.80
CA PHE A 513 6.02 12.30 -17.24
C PHE A 513 6.95 11.34 -18.00
N ILE A 514 7.09 10.09 -17.52
CA ILE A 514 8.15 9.16 -18.00
C ILE A 514 7.70 7.72 -18.22
N GLY A 515 6.40 7.44 -18.07
CA GLY A 515 5.86 6.08 -18.03
C GLY A 515 6.46 5.24 -16.91
N TYR A 516 7.02 4.07 -17.25
CA TYR A 516 7.71 3.18 -16.30
C TYR A 516 9.17 3.55 -16.03
N GLY A 517 9.71 4.53 -16.76
CA GLY A 517 11.07 5.03 -16.63
C GLY A 517 12.14 3.93 -16.68
N ALA A 518 13.24 4.17 -15.97
CA ALA A 518 14.43 3.34 -16.02
C ALA A 518 14.28 1.93 -15.40
N TYR A 519 13.15 1.61 -14.77
CA TYR A 519 12.90 0.29 -14.17
C TYR A 519 12.48 -0.79 -15.18
N LEU A 520 11.94 -0.40 -16.32
CA LEU A 520 11.47 -1.33 -17.34
C LEU A 520 12.60 -2.23 -17.88
N TYR A 521 13.75 -1.63 -18.18
CA TYR A 521 14.87 -2.33 -18.83
C TYR A 521 15.52 -3.42 -17.94
N PRO A 522 15.91 -3.16 -16.68
CA PRO A 522 16.36 -4.22 -15.77
C PRO A 522 15.32 -5.33 -15.60
N PHE A 523 14.03 -4.99 -15.56
CA PHE A 523 12.98 -6.00 -15.42
C PHE A 523 12.94 -6.95 -16.63
N LEU A 524 13.12 -6.44 -17.85
CA LEU A 524 13.22 -7.26 -19.06
C LEU A 524 14.43 -8.20 -19.03
N TRP A 525 15.60 -7.75 -18.56
CA TRP A 525 16.77 -8.64 -18.39
C TRP A 525 16.52 -9.72 -17.36
N ARG A 526 15.87 -9.39 -16.26
CA ARG A 526 15.48 -10.37 -15.24
C ARG A 526 14.54 -11.43 -15.82
N LEU A 527 13.59 -11.03 -16.66
CA LEU A 527 12.72 -11.96 -17.36
C LEU A 527 13.50 -12.83 -18.35
N ALA A 528 14.35 -12.25 -19.19
CA ALA A 528 15.18 -12.99 -20.15
C ALA A 528 16.06 -14.04 -19.45
N PHE A 529 16.65 -13.68 -18.31
CA PHE A 529 17.37 -14.60 -17.44
C PHE A 529 16.48 -15.74 -16.95
N GLY A 530 15.29 -15.41 -16.42
CA GLY A 530 14.32 -16.40 -15.95
C GLY A 530 13.86 -17.37 -17.04
N PHE A 531 13.45 -16.86 -18.21
CA PHE A 531 13.05 -17.67 -19.37
C PHE A 531 14.16 -18.63 -19.81
N SER A 532 15.40 -18.16 -19.80
CA SER A 532 16.57 -18.96 -20.13
C SER A 532 16.79 -20.10 -19.13
N LEU A 533 16.64 -19.83 -17.83
CA LEU A 533 16.80 -20.84 -16.78
C LEU A 533 15.70 -21.93 -16.87
N ILE A 534 14.45 -21.54 -17.10
CA ILE A 534 13.34 -22.50 -17.30
C ILE A 534 13.54 -23.30 -18.58
N GLY A 535 14.04 -22.67 -19.65
CA GLY A 535 14.44 -23.34 -20.88
C GLY A 535 15.50 -24.42 -20.63
N ILE A 536 16.54 -24.11 -19.86
CA ILE A 536 17.58 -25.07 -19.46
C ILE A 536 16.95 -26.23 -18.69
N LEU A 537 16.12 -25.97 -17.68
CA LEU A 537 15.46 -27.02 -16.90
C LEU A 537 14.65 -27.98 -17.80
N PHE A 538 13.91 -27.44 -18.77
CA PHE A 538 13.12 -28.25 -19.70
C PHE A 538 13.99 -29.07 -20.66
N LEU A 539 15.09 -28.48 -21.17
CA LEU A 539 16.03 -29.16 -22.06
C LEU A 539 16.80 -30.26 -21.32
N VAL A 540 17.26 -30.02 -20.09
CA VAL A 540 17.92 -31.02 -19.23
C VAL A 540 16.98 -32.18 -18.94
N TYR A 541 15.71 -31.92 -18.60
CA TYR A 541 14.72 -32.97 -18.41
C TYR A 541 14.54 -33.84 -19.67
N ASN A 542 14.48 -33.22 -20.85
CA ASN A 542 14.36 -33.94 -22.12
C ASN A 542 15.61 -34.75 -22.48
N LEU A 543 16.80 -34.25 -22.13
CA LEU A 543 18.07 -34.96 -22.32
C LEU A 543 18.11 -36.29 -21.54
N ILE A 544 17.63 -36.27 -20.30
CA ILE A 544 17.54 -37.45 -19.42
C ILE A 544 16.57 -38.49 -19.99
N LYS A 545 15.43 -38.05 -20.55
CA LYS A 545 14.39 -38.95 -21.06
C LYS A 545 14.63 -39.49 -22.48
N SER A 546 15.34 -38.76 -23.35
CA SER A 546 15.48 -39.13 -24.77
C SER A 546 16.95 -38.98 -25.23
N PRO A 547 17.77 -40.04 -25.09
CA PRO A 547 19.20 -39.97 -25.38
C PRO A 547 19.54 -39.81 -26.87
N PHE A 548 18.57 -39.97 -27.78
CA PHE A 548 18.77 -39.91 -29.24
C PHE A 548 18.82 -38.49 -29.83
N LYS A 549 18.63 -37.42 -29.04
CA LYS A 549 18.63 -36.01 -29.51
C LYS A 549 19.70 -35.12 -28.85
N ARG A 550 20.78 -35.72 -28.34
CA ARG A 550 21.79 -35.04 -27.50
C ARG A 550 22.40 -33.78 -28.13
N LEU A 551 22.73 -33.79 -29.43
CA LEU A 551 23.39 -32.65 -30.08
C LEU A 551 22.50 -31.40 -30.12
N ALA A 552 21.26 -31.53 -30.61
CA ALA A 552 20.33 -30.39 -30.71
C ALA A 552 19.92 -29.86 -29.33
N THR A 553 19.70 -30.75 -28.35
CA THR A 553 19.41 -30.35 -26.96
C THR A 553 20.62 -29.68 -26.31
N GLY A 554 21.83 -30.17 -26.57
CA GLY A 554 23.08 -29.57 -26.08
C GLY A 554 23.31 -28.16 -26.63
N ILE A 555 23.12 -27.95 -27.94
CA ILE A 555 23.16 -26.62 -28.55
C ILE A 555 22.12 -25.69 -27.91
N GLY A 556 20.89 -26.16 -27.69
CA GLY A 556 19.85 -25.39 -27.02
C GLY A 556 20.24 -24.97 -25.60
N ILE A 557 20.87 -25.86 -24.82
CA ILE A 557 21.36 -25.55 -23.48
C ILE A 557 22.46 -24.48 -23.54
N ILE A 558 23.42 -24.60 -24.46
CA ILE A 558 24.48 -23.59 -24.66
C ILE A 558 23.87 -22.23 -24.98
N VAL A 559 22.92 -22.17 -25.92
CA VAL A 559 22.23 -20.91 -26.28
C VAL A 559 21.53 -20.30 -25.06
N CYS A 560 20.77 -21.09 -24.29
CA CYS A 560 20.12 -20.58 -23.09
C CYS A 560 21.14 -20.13 -22.01
N MET A 561 22.27 -20.83 -21.86
CA MET A 561 23.33 -20.40 -20.93
C MET A 561 23.97 -19.10 -21.37
N THR A 562 24.20 -18.90 -22.67
CA THR A 562 24.72 -17.64 -23.22
C THR A 562 23.74 -16.49 -22.97
N ILE A 563 22.44 -16.69 -23.23
CA ILE A 563 21.42 -15.67 -22.96
C ILE A 563 21.33 -15.38 -21.45
N ALA A 564 21.39 -16.41 -20.59
CA ALA A 564 21.38 -16.23 -19.14
C ALA A 564 22.61 -15.45 -18.65
N ALA A 565 23.81 -15.77 -19.15
CA ALA A 565 25.04 -15.06 -18.79
C ALA A 565 24.99 -13.60 -19.25
N PHE A 566 24.57 -13.35 -20.49
CA PHE A 566 24.43 -11.99 -21.03
C PHE A 566 23.37 -11.20 -20.26
N SER A 567 22.18 -11.77 -20.02
CA SER A 567 21.11 -11.12 -19.28
C SER A 567 21.50 -10.82 -17.84
N SER A 568 22.22 -11.74 -17.18
CA SER A 568 22.75 -11.53 -15.83
C SER A 568 23.79 -10.41 -15.81
N SER A 569 24.67 -10.33 -16.81
CA SER A 569 25.67 -9.27 -16.92
C SER A 569 25.01 -7.90 -17.08
N GLN A 570 24.05 -7.78 -17.99
CA GLN A 570 23.31 -6.53 -18.19
C GLN A 570 22.45 -6.14 -16.99
N TYR A 571 21.88 -7.12 -16.27
CA TYR A 571 21.09 -6.85 -15.09
C TYR A 571 21.95 -6.36 -13.91
N LEU A 572 23.10 -7.00 -13.68
CA LEU A 572 23.99 -6.68 -12.56
C LEU A 572 24.93 -5.49 -12.85
N GLU A 573 24.78 -4.86 -14.01
CA GLU A 573 25.48 -3.63 -14.36
C GLU A 573 25.19 -2.56 -13.30
N ASN A 574 26.23 -2.08 -12.62
CA ASN A 574 26.17 -1.10 -11.54
C ASN A 574 25.32 -1.50 -10.32
N TYR A 575 25.14 -2.81 -10.07
CA TYR A 575 24.46 -3.28 -8.86
C TYR A 575 25.33 -3.05 -7.62
N ILE A 576 24.80 -2.27 -6.67
CA ILE A 576 25.42 -2.07 -5.35
C ILE A 576 24.74 -3.00 -4.33
N PRO A 577 25.45 -3.95 -3.70
CA PRO A 577 24.86 -4.83 -2.70
C PRO A 577 24.32 -4.05 -1.49
N LYS A 578 23.07 -4.30 -1.09
CA LYS A 578 22.52 -3.72 0.15
C LYS A 578 23.20 -4.34 1.37
N LYS A 579 23.53 -3.50 2.35
CA LYS A 579 24.04 -3.94 3.66
C LYS A 579 23.00 -4.84 4.35
N LYS A 580 23.46 -5.90 5.01
CA LYS A 580 22.58 -6.78 5.78
C LYS A 580 22.03 -6.05 7.01
N LYS A 581 20.89 -6.51 7.53
CA LYS A 581 20.24 -5.89 8.70
C LYS A 581 21.19 -5.88 9.92
N GLU A 582 21.97 -6.93 10.10
CA GLU A 582 22.95 -7.02 11.19
C GLU A 582 24.06 -5.98 11.05
N GLN A 583 24.53 -5.74 9.83
CA GLN A 583 25.55 -4.71 9.55
C GLN A 583 25.00 -3.31 9.79
N GLN A 584 23.76 -3.03 9.36
CA GLN A 584 23.09 -1.77 9.65
C GLN A 584 22.98 -1.54 11.16
N ILE A 585 22.51 -2.54 11.91
CA ILE A 585 22.42 -2.47 13.38
C ILE A 585 23.80 -2.17 13.99
N GLU A 586 24.85 -2.84 13.52
CA GLU A 586 26.22 -2.61 13.98
C GLU A 586 26.71 -1.18 13.68
N GLU A 587 26.40 -0.64 12.51
CA GLU A 587 26.70 0.74 12.13
C GLU A 587 25.99 1.73 13.06
N HIS A 588 24.69 1.59 13.29
CA HIS A 588 23.94 2.41 14.23
C HIS A 588 24.50 2.33 15.67
N VAL A 589 24.85 1.11 16.14
CA VAL A 589 25.48 0.92 17.46
C VAL A 589 26.83 1.61 17.54
N SER A 590 27.66 1.47 16.49
CA SER A 590 28.99 2.07 16.43
C SER A 590 28.92 3.61 16.39
N TYR A 591 27.96 4.14 15.63
CA TYR A 591 27.68 5.56 15.53
C TYR A 591 27.30 6.13 16.89
N GLU A 592 26.32 5.53 17.56
CA GLU A 592 25.87 5.96 18.88
C GLU A 592 27.01 5.90 19.91
N LYS A 593 27.78 4.80 19.95
CA LYS A 593 28.90 4.67 20.89
C LYS A 593 30.01 5.70 20.68
N LYS A 594 30.33 6.02 19.43
CA LYS A 594 31.45 6.91 19.09
C LYS A 594 31.07 8.39 19.16
N TYR A 595 29.87 8.75 18.71
CA TYR A 595 29.51 10.14 18.43
C TYR A 595 28.48 10.75 19.39
N ARG A 596 27.83 9.98 20.26
CA ARG A 596 26.81 10.50 21.19
C ARG A 596 27.30 11.61 22.12
N LYS A 597 28.61 11.72 22.37
CA LYS A 597 29.22 12.85 23.09
C LYS A 597 28.92 14.21 22.44
N TYR A 598 28.77 14.27 21.12
CA TYR A 598 28.50 15.51 20.37
C TYR A 598 27.10 16.07 20.60
N GLN A 599 26.18 15.30 21.18
CA GLN A 599 24.88 15.81 21.59
C GLN A 599 24.97 16.94 22.63
N ARG A 600 26.05 16.98 23.41
CA ARG A 600 26.28 18.00 24.46
C ARG A 600 27.31 19.06 24.07
N ILE A 601 27.91 18.94 22.88
CA ILE A 601 28.94 19.85 22.40
C ILE A 601 28.30 20.80 21.39
N HIS A 602 28.38 22.11 21.65
CA HIS A 602 27.87 23.12 20.74
C HIS A 602 28.54 23.01 19.36
N GLN A 603 27.74 23.04 18.30
CA GLN A 603 28.18 22.94 16.92
C GLN A 603 27.97 24.27 16.20
N PRO A 604 28.81 24.65 15.23
CA PRO A 604 28.65 25.92 14.53
C PRO A 604 27.32 25.96 13.77
N THR A 605 26.68 27.12 13.74
CA THR A 605 25.42 27.34 13.00
C THR A 605 25.73 27.77 11.56
N ILE A 606 25.02 27.20 10.59
CA ILE A 606 25.11 27.64 9.19
C ILE A 606 24.37 28.98 9.07
N LYS A 607 24.98 29.99 8.44
CA LYS A 607 24.38 31.31 8.22
C LYS A 607 24.23 31.69 6.76
N LYS A 608 25.06 31.13 5.89
CA LYS A 608 24.95 31.34 4.45
C LYS A 608 25.26 30.05 3.71
N VAL A 609 24.52 29.80 2.63
CA VAL A 609 24.74 28.70 1.70
C VAL A 609 24.84 29.29 0.29
N ASP A 610 26.04 29.28 -0.28
CA ASP A 610 26.24 29.55 -1.71
C ASP A 610 26.45 28.20 -2.42
N THR A 611 25.57 27.82 -3.34
CA THR A 611 25.60 26.49 -3.96
C THR A 611 25.32 26.47 -5.45
N LYS A 612 25.94 25.50 -6.13
CA LYS A 612 25.75 25.16 -7.53
C LYS A 612 25.38 23.69 -7.64
N ILE A 613 24.29 23.41 -8.35
CA ILE A 613 23.72 22.08 -8.51
C ILE A 613 23.70 21.77 -10.01
N ASP A 614 24.56 20.86 -10.44
CA ASP A 614 24.57 20.35 -11.82
C ASP A 614 23.74 19.08 -11.90
N LEU A 615 22.51 19.20 -12.40
CA LEU A 615 21.55 18.10 -12.53
C LEU A 615 21.67 17.41 -13.89
N TYR A 616 21.75 16.08 -13.90
CA TYR A 616 21.82 15.26 -15.11
C TYR A 616 20.68 14.23 -15.11
N PRO A 617 19.45 14.64 -15.49
CA PRO A 617 18.26 13.78 -15.46
C PRO A 617 18.43 12.45 -16.20
N ASN A 618 19.01 12.49 -17.41
CA ASN A 618 19.25 11.31 -18.26
C ASN A 618 20.26 10.33 -17.64
N GLU A 619 21.18 10.83 -16.83
CA GLU A 619 22.21 10.03 -16.16
C GLU A 619 21.79 9.61 -14.75
N ARG A 620 20.62 10.09 -14.27
CA ARG A 620 20.10 9.85 -12.91
C ARG A 620 21.08 10.31 -11.83
N SER A 621 21.79 11.40 -12.09
CA SER A 621 22.85 11.91 -11.25
C SER A 621 22.77 13.42 -11.07
N TYR A 622 23.43 13.92 -10.03
CA TYR A 622 23.76 15.33 -9.90
C TYR A 622 25.07 15.53 -9.14
N THR A 623 25.65 16.71 -9.30
CA THR A 623 26.78 17.18 -8.49
C THR A 623 26.38 18.44 -7.75
N ILE A 624 26.68 18.49 -6.46
CA ILE A 624 26.53 19.67 -5.63
C ILE A 624 27.93 20.22 -5.34
N GLN A 625 28.11 21.50 -5.62
CA GLN A 625 29.21 22.29 -5.10
C GLN A 625 28.64 23.36 -4.17
N GLY A 626 29.18 23.48 -2.95
CA GLY A 626 28.67 24.45 -1.99
C GLY A 626 29.75 25.06 -1.11
N GLU A 627 29.47 26.25 -0.61
CA GLU A 627 30.22 26.93 0.45
C GLU A 627 29.25 27.35 1.55
N TYR A 628 29.61 27.03 2.79
CA TYR A 628 28.94 27.53 3.98
C TYR A 628 29.73 28.66 4.63
N LEU A 629 29.00 29.67 5.11
CA LEU A 629 29.46 30.52 6.19
C LEU A 629 28.94 29.95 7.51
N LEU A 630 29.86 29.50 8.35
CA LEU A 630 29.59 28.95 9.67
C LEU A 630 29.84 30.03 10.72
N LYS A 631 28.95 30.19 11.69
CA LYS A 631 29.11 31.16 12.78
C LYS A 631 28.97 30.47 14.14
N ASN A 632 29.84 30.84 15.08
CA ASN A 632 29.61 30.49 16.47
C ASN A 632 28.59 31.46 17.09
N THR A 633 27.35 31.01 17.26
CA THR A 633 26.24 31.76 17.87
C THR A 633 26.20 31.62 19.39
N TYR A 634 27.07 30.80 19.98
CA TYR A 634 27.12 30.54 21.42
C TYR A 634 28.12 31.45 22.12
N GLU A 635 27.94 31.61 23.43
CA GLU A 635 28.86 32.37 24.31
C GLU A 635 30.17 31.62 24.59
N LYS A 636 30.22 30.32 24.30
CA LYS A 636 31.41 29.47 24.53
C LYS A 636 32.15 29.19 23.22
N PRO A 637 33.49 29.13 23.22
CA PRO A 637 34.26 28.70 22.06
C PRO A 637 33.94 27.25 21.65
N ILE A 638 34.00 26.97 20.35
CA ILE A 638 33.82 25.62 19.78
C ILE A 638 35.19 25.11 19.36
N ASP A 639 35.65 24.02 19.98
CA ASP A 639 36.95 23.38 19.71
C ASP A 639 36.83 22.08 18.91
N SER A 640 35.62 21.52 18.81
CA SER A 640 35.35 20.23 18.19
C SER A 640 34.08 20.27 17.36
N VAL A 641 34.18 19.76 16.12
CA VAL A 641 33.09 19.78 15.15
C VAL A 641 32.89 18.38 14.60
N LEU A 642 31.64 17.91 14.59
CA LEU A 642 31.26 16.67 13.92
C LEU A 642 30.57 17.04 12.62
N ILE A 643 31.09 16.54 11.49
CA ILE A 643 30.51 16.75 10.17
C ILE A 643 30.08 15.40 9.61
N HIS A 644 28.88 15.32 9.07
CA HIS A 644 28.42 14.15 8.33
C HIS A 644 27.92 14.48 6.93
N VAL A 645 28.36 13.67 5.99
CA VAL A 645 27.89 13.59 4.60
C VAL A 645 27.16 12.25 4.46
N PRO A 646 26.01 12.18 3.78
CA PRO A 646 25.33 10.92 3.55
C PRO A 646 26.23 9.90 2.82
N GLU A 647 26.23 8.64 3.28
CA GLU A 647 27.15 7.60 2.78
C GLU A 647 26.96 7.24 1.30
N ASP A 648 25.77 7.49 0.75
CA ASP A 648 25.46 7.24 -0.66
C ASP A 648 26.08 8.28 -1.61
N PHE A 649 26.75 9.31 -1.07
CA PHE A 649 27.37 10.39 -1.83
C PHE A 649 28.88 10.22 -1.91
N GLU A 650 29.42 10.43 -3.10
CA GLU A 650 30.87 10.48 -3.29
C GLU A 650 31.38 11.88 -2.94
N ILE A 651 32.32 11.97 -1.98
CA ILE A 651 33.00 13.20 -1.62
C ILE A 651 34.12 13.46 -2.63
N LYS A 652 33.98 14.50 -3.46
CA LYS A 652 35.03 14.95 -4.37
C LYS A 652 36.00 15.93 -3.70
N SER A 653 35.47 16.75 -2.79
CA SER A 653 36.25 17.62 -1.91
C SER A 653 35.43 18.03 -0.71
N LEU A 654 36.00 18.01 0.49
CA LEU A 654 35.39 18.57 1.70
C LEU A 654 36.49 19.27 2.50
N VAL A 655 36.39 20.59 2.62
CA VAL A 655 37.45 21.44 3.18
C VAL A 655 36.86 22.39 4.20
N TYR A 656 37.30 22.26 5.45
CA TYR A 656 37.01 23.20 6.52
C TYR A 656 38.13 24.23 6.63
N GLN A 657 37.77 25.51 6.75
CA GLN A 657 38.71 26.63 6.86
C GLN A 657 38.32 27.55 8.00
N TYR A 658 39.28 27.83 8.87
CA TYR A 658 39.14 28.82 9.93
C TYR A 658 40.49 29.49 10.18
N LYS A 659 40.57 30.81 9.99
CA LYS A 659 41.83 31.58 10.07
C LYS A 659 42.91 30.95 9.16
N ASN A 660 44.04 30.54 9.73
CA ASN A 660 45.14 29.90 8.99
C ASN A 660 45.04 28.37 8.97
N GLU A 661 44.02 27.79 9.62
CA GLU A 661 43.79 26.35 9.67
C GLU A 661 42.93 25.91 8.48
N THR A 662 43.39 24.89 7.76
CA THR A 662 42.66 24.25 6.66
C THR A 662 42.70 22.74 6.85
N ILE A 663 41.54 22.13 7.02
CA ILE A 663 41.39 20.70 7.27
C ILE A 663 40.64 20.08 6.08
N ARG A 664 41.25 19.08 5.45
CA ARG A 664 40.61 18.28 4.40
C ARG A 664 40.05 17.00 4.99
N MET A 665 38.89 16.61 4.49
CA MET A 665 38.16 15.45 4.95
C MET A 665 37.76 14.60 3.75
N ASP A 666 37.92 13.29 3.90
CA ASP A 666 37.58 12.32 2.86
C ASP A 666 36.57 11.26 3.37
N GLU A 667 36.26 11.25 4.67
CA GLU A 667 35.34 10.30 5.29
C GLU A 667 33.91 10.87 5.41
N PRO A 668 32.86 10.04 5.22
CA PRO A 668 31.45 10.45 5.39
C PRO A 668 31.12 11.00 6.77
N ILE A 669 31.81 10.58 7.83
CA ILE A 669 31.64 11.12 9.19
C ILE A 669 33.00 11.53 9.71
N SER A 670 33.25 12.83 9.74
CA SER A 670 34.54 13.42 10.11
C SER A 670 34.44 14.13 11.45
N GLU A 671 35.34 13.76 12.38
CA GLU A 671 35.52 14.42 13.65
C GLU A 671 36.69 15.40 13.55
N LEU A 672 36.44 16.70 13.72
CA LEU A 672 37.46 17.74 13.67
C LEU A 672 37.78 18.22 15.08
N TYR A 673 39.05 18.19 15.43
CA TYR A 673 39.60 18.89 16.60
C TYR A 673 40.37 20.11 16.09
N LEU A 674 39.89 21.30 16.45
CA LEU A 674 40.43 22.55 15.94
C LEU A 674 41.66 22.96 16.76
N ASN A 675 42.75 23.32 16.08
CA ASN A 675 43.92 23.89 16.75
C ASN A 675 43.60 25.26 17.36
N GLN A 676 42.68 26.00 16.74
CA GLN A 676 42.11 27.23 17.28
C GLN A 676 40.60 27.09 17.38
N ALA A 677 40.06 27.24 18.59
CA ALA A 677 38.62 27.23 18.80
C ALA A 677 37.94 28.41 18.07
N ILE A 678 36.75 28.17 17.54
CA ILE A 678 35.89 29.23 16.96
C ILE A 678 35.39 30.09 18.12
N THR A 679 35.90 31.32 18.23
CA THR A 679 35.48 32.23 19.31
C THR A 679 34.03 32.68 19.08
N PRO A 680 33.29 33.05 20.14
CA PRO A 680 31.93 33.58 20.01
C PRO A 680 31.85 34.68 18.96
N ASN A 681 30.82 34.63 18.11
CA ASN A 681 30.58 35.50 16.96
C ASN A 681 31.61 35.45 15.80
N ASP A 682 32.69 34.69 15.93
CA ASP A 682 33.63 34.47 14.83
C ASP A 682 33.04 33.50 13.80
N SER A 683 33.60 33.50 12.59
CA SER A 683 33.09 32.72 11.46
C SER A 683 34.14 31.81 10.83
N ALA A 684 33.69 30.65 10.40
CA ALA A 684 34.47 29.66 9.66
C ALA A 684 33.79 29.37 8.31
N LYS A 685 34.49 28.65 7.43
CA LYS A 685 33.97 28.24 6.12
C LYS A 685 34.05 26.74 5.95
N LEU A 686 33.04 26.17 5.29
CA LEU A 686 33.09 24.80 4.77
C LEU A 686 32.84 24.84 3.27
N SER A 687 33.82 24.43 2.47
CA SER A 687 33.66 24.28 1.02
C SER A 687 33.58 22.79 0.68
N PHE A 688 32.58 22.40 -0.11
CA PHE A 688 32.36 21.00 -0.45
C PHE A 688 31.96 20.81 -1.91
N LYS A 689 32.30 19.62 -2.43
CA LYS A 689 31.83 19.10 -3.71
C LYS A 689 31.50 17.63 -3.52
N ILE A 690 30.25 17.28 -3.72
CA ILE A 690 29.72 15.92 -3.57
C ILE A 690 28.93 15.53 -4.83
N SER A 691 28.97 14.25 -5.20
CA SER A 691 28.21 13.74 -6.34
C SER A 691 27.38 12.53 -5.95
N TYR A 692 26.22 12.40 -6.59
CA TYR A 692 25.28 11.31 -6.36
C TYR A 692 24.75 10.78 -7.68
N GLN A 693 24.59 9.46 -7.75
CA GLN A 693 23.95 8.76 -8.84
C GLN A 693 23.22 7.54 -8.29
N TRP A 694 22.03 7.26 -8.83
CA TRP A 694 21.30 6.04 -8.49
C TRP A 694 21.11 5.12 -9.70
N HIS A 695 20.99 3.82 -9.42
CA HIS A 695 20.79 2.79 -10.42
C HIS A 695 19.43 2.11 -10.26
N PRO A 696 18.69 1.83 -11.34
CA PRO A 696 17.35 1.23 -11.28
C PRO A 696 17.26 -0.09 -10.52
N ILE A 697 18.31 -0.91 -10.56
CA ILE A 697 18.35 -2.18 -9.83
C ILE A 697 18.39 -2.00 -8.31
N ASN A 698 18.94 -0.88 -7.84
CA ASN A 698 19.03 -0.50 -6.43
C ASN A 698 17.75 0.20 -5.94
N GLY A 699 17.09 0.92 -6.86
CA GLY A 699 15.99 1.84 -6.58
C GLY A 699 16.49 3.22 -6.18
N HIS A 700 15.62 4.23 -6.22
CA HIS A 700 15.88 5.57 -5.71
C HIS A 700 15.20 5.79 -4.34
N ALA A 701 15.64 6.83 -3.63
CA ALA A 701 14.99 7.28 -2.41
C ALA A 701 13.75 8.13 -2.74
N PRO A 702 12.62 7.98 -2.04
CA PRO A 702 11.36 8.68 -2.33
C PRO A 702 11.43 10.21 -2.51
N PHE A 703 12.32 10.88 -1.77
CA PHE A 703 12.53 12.35 -1.82
C PHE A 703 13.77 12.77 -2.62
N ASN A 704 14.33 11.87 -3.44
CA ASN A 704 15.52 12.08 -4.28
C ASN A 704 15.34 11.37 -5.63
N ALA A 705 14.21 11.63 -6.28
CA ALA A 705 13.83 11.02 -7.55
C ALA A 705 14.42 11.83 -8.71
N ILE A 706 15.63 11.46 -9.14
CA ILE A 706 16.26 12.02 -10.34
C ILE A 706 15.84 11.16 -11.53
N VAL A 707 14.88 11.64 -12.29
CA VAL A 707 14.28 10.94 -13.43
C VAL A 707 14.37 11.79 -14.70
N GLU A 708 14.27 11.14 -15.86
CA GLU A 708 14.44 11.78 -17.16
C GLU A 708 13.52 12.98 -17.38
N ASP A 709 12.32 12.96 -16.81
CA ASP A 709 11.38 14.10 -16.75
C ASP A 709 10.60 14.09 -15.43
N GLY A 710 10.30 15.25 -14.86
CA GLY A 710 9.59 15.35 -13.57
C GLY A 710 10.43 15.00 -12.33
N SER A 711 11.72 15.35 -12.33
CA SER A 711 12.65 15.14 -11.20
C SER A 711 12.29 15.97 -9.98
N PHE A 712 12.51 15.42 -8.79
CA PHE A 712 12.41 16.15 -7.51
C PHE A 712 13.41 15.65 -6.49
N MET A 713 14.03 16.61 -5.79
CA MET A 713 14.93 16.35 -4.68
C MET A 713 14.66 17.32 -3.55
N ARG A 714 14.38 16.80 -2.34
CA ARG A 714 14.55 17.59 -1.10
C ARG A 714 16.05 17.72 -0.82
N ILE A 715 16.70 18.54 -1.63
CA ILE A 715 18.16 18.49 -1.78
C ILE A 715 18.89 18.88 -0.50
N SER A 716 18.31 19.75 0.35
CA SER A 716 18.93 20.15 1.62
C SER A 716 19.20 19.00 2.58
N ARG A 717 18.49 17.87 2.49
CA ARG A 717 18.76 16.65 3.30
C ARG A 717 20.08 15.98 2.97
N TYR A 718 20.66 16.28 1.81
CA TYR A 718 21.84 15.59 1.28
C TYR A 718 23.12 16.40 1.37
N TYR A 719 23.03 17.61 1.89
CA TYR A 719 24.18 18.48 2.13
C TYR A 719 24.95 18.05 3.39
N PRO A 720 26.22 18.46 3.57
CA PRO A 720 26.93 18.25 4.82
C PRO A 720 26.18 18.86 6.01
N GLN A 721 26.01 18.08 7.05
CA GLN A 721 25.28 18.41 8.28
C GLN A 721 26.25 18.39 9.47
N PHE A 722 25.90 19.13 10.53
CA PHE A 722 26.75 19.30 11.71
C PHE A 722 26.14 18.70 12.96
N GLY A 723 26.97 18.10 13.79
CA GLY A 723 26.57 17.54 15.08
C GLY A 723 26.09 16.10 15.03
N TYR A 724 25.51 15.71 16.16
CA TYR A 724 25.01 14.36 16.37
C TYR A 724 23.62 14.20 15.73
N ASP A 725 23.45 13.19 14.90
CA ASP A 725 22.24 12.84 14.20
C ASP A 725 21.45 11.82 15.02
N GLU A 726 20.45 12.31 15.74
CA GLU A 726 19.55 11.50 16.57
C GLU A 726 18.76 10.47 15.75
N GLY A 727 18.57 10.71 14.45
CA GLY A 727 17.92 9.77 13.53
C GLY A 727 18.75 8.52 13.22
N LYS A 728 20.02 8.49 13.62
CA LYS A 728 20.90 7.31 13.55
C LYS A 728 20.91 6.50 14.85
N GLU A 729 20.06 6.79 15.83
CA GLU A 729 19.89 5.95 17.00
C GLU A 729 19.08 4.67 16.69
N LEU A 730 19.30 3.60 17.46
CA LEU A 730 18.45 2.42 17.40
C LEU A 730 17.17 2.64 18.22
N ASP A 731 16.00 2.51 17.62
CA ASP A 731 14.72 2.64 18.36
C ASP A 731 14.37 1.40 19.21
N ASN A 732 14.79 0.21 18.77
CA ASN A 732 14.34 -1.04 19.38
C ASN A 732 14.96 -1.27 20.77
N ILE A 733 14.13 -1.20 21.81
CA ILE A 733 14.54 -1.31 23.23
C ILE A 733 15.31 -2.60 23.53
N GLN A 734 14.91 -3.75 22.97
CA GLN A 734 15.59 -5.02 23.21
C GLN A 734 16.99 -5.04 22.59
N LEU A 735 17.14 -4.52 21.37
CA LEU A 735 18.44 -4.37 20.71
C LEU A 735 19.33 -3.38 21.47
N ARG A 736 18.80 -2.23 21.90
CA ARG A 736 19.54 -1.26 22.72
C ARG A 736 20.10 -1.92 23.98
N LYS A 737 19.26 -2.65 24.73
CA LYS A 737 19.67 -3.39 25.93
C LYS A 737 20.74 -4.44 25.62
N LYS A 738 20.59 -5.20 24.54
CA LYS A 738 21.58 -6.20 24.09
C LYS A 738 22.95 -5.57 23.79
N HIS A 739 22.98 -4.38 23.20
CA HIS A 739 24.21 -3.70 22.80
C HIS A 739 24.77 -2.74 23.88
N GLY A 740 24.13 -2.66 25.04
CA GLY A 740 24.53 -1.78 26.15
C GLY A 740 24.33 -0.30 25.85
N LEU A 741 23.35 0.03 25.00
CA LEU A 741 22.98 1.41 24.68
C LEU A 741 22.04 1.96 25.76
N GLY A 742 22.11 3.27 26.01
CA GLY A 742 21.24 3.97 26.96
C GLY A 742 19.79 4.09 26.46
N ALA A 743 19.00 4.96 27.09
CA ALA A 743 17.70 5.34 26.52
C ALA A 743 17.91 6.08 25.18
N PRO A 744 17.00 5.95 24.19
CA PRO A 744 17.04 6.79 23.00
C PRO A 744 16.86 8.25 23.38
N THR A 745 17.29 9.16 22.51
CA THR A 745 17.04 10.58 22.69
C THR A 745 15.55 10.86 22.62
N GLU A 746 14.99 11.43 23.69
CA GLU A 746 13.57 11.75 23.78
C GLU A 746 13.26 13.07 23.08
N LEU A 747 12.05 13.16 22.50
CA LEU A 747 11.51 14.44 22.05
C LEU A 747 11.49 15.42 23.22
N ARG A 748 11.97 16.64 23.00
CA ARG A 748 11.98 17.68 24.03
C ARG A 748 10.56 17.94 24.53
N LYS A 749 10.42 17.99 25.86
CA LYS A 749 9.18 18.33 26.55
C LYS A 749 8.80 19.79 26.32
N LEU A 750 7.51 20.09 26.39
CA LEU A 750 6.99 21.45 26.23
C LEU A 750 7.65 22.43 27.22
N GLU A 751 7.84 22.00 28.47
CA GLU A 751 8.35 22.80 29.59
C GLU A 751 9.89 22.98 29.57
N ALA A 752 10.59 22.36 28.62
CA ALA A 752 12.03 22.50 28.50
C ALA A 752 12.43 23.96 28.18
N PRO A 753 13.61 24.45 28.62
CA PRO A 753 14.08 25.78 28.26
C PRO A 753 14.07 26.00 26.74
N LYS A 754 13.81 27.24 26.30
CA LYS A 754 13.95 27.61 24.89
C LYS A 754 15.43 27.64 24.52
N ASN A 755 15.73 27.30 23.27
CA ASN A 755 17.09 27.45 22.75
C ASN A 755 17.19 28.81 22.06
N ASP A 756 18.18 29.61 22.46
CA ASP A 756 18.45 30.93 21.88
C ASP A 756 19.35 30.85 20.64
N ILE A 757 19.03 29.96 19.70
CA ILE A 757 19.82 29.78 18.47
C ILE A 757 18.99 30.32 17.31
N ASP A 758 19.46 31.41 16.72
CA ASP A 758 19.04 31.83 15.39
C ASP A 758 19.77 30.94 14.36
N ASP A 759 19.04 30.09 13.66
CA ASP A 759 19.51 29.14 12.65
C ASP A 759 19.05 29.46 11.22
N ALA A 760 18.49 30.66 11.01
CA ALA A 760 18.13 31.13 9.67
C ALA A 760 19.38 31.31 8.78
N ILE A 761 19.22 31.00 7.49
CA ILE A 761 20.25 31.08 6.46
C ILE A 761 19.88 32.05 5.34
N ASP A 762 20.91 32.64 4.74
CA ASP A 762 20.83 33.20 3.40
C ASP A 762 21.24 32.14 2.36
N LEU A 763 20.44 31.97 1.31
CA LEU A 763 20.63 30.98 0.26
C LEU A 763 20.86 31.67 -1.09
N ASN A 764 21.96 31.33 -1.75
CA ASN A 764 22.16 31.56 -3.18
C ASN A 764 22.35 30.20 -3.87
N MET A 765 21.46 29.86 -4.80
CA MET A 765 21.39 28.56 -5.44
C MET A 765 21.39 28.71 -6.96
N GLN A 766 22.44 28.20 -7.60
CA GLN A 766 22.49 28.03 -9.05
C GLN A 766 22.15 26.58 -9.41
N ILE A 767 21.28 26.37 -10.38
CA ILE A 767 20.88 25.05 -10.85
C ILE A 767 21.12 24.97 -12.36
N SER A 768 21.83 23.94 -12.82
CA SER A 768 21.99 23.64 -14.24
C SER A 768 21.24 22.35 -14.59
N THR A 769 20.51 22.34 -15.71
CA THR A 769 19.75 21.19 -16.19
C THR A 769 19.76 21.07 -17.72
N SER A 770 19.14 20.02 -18.25
CA SER A 770 19.02 19.75 -19.69
C SER A 770 18.34 20.90 -20.44
N LYS A 771 18.73 21.14 -21.71
CA LYS A 771 18.21 22.22 -22.59
C LYS A 771 16.68 22.30 -22.68
N ASN A 772 16.02 21.15 -22.65
CA ASN A 772 14.57 21.02 -22.80
C ASN A 772 13.81 21.12 -21.47
N GLN A 773 14.52 21.33 -20.35
CA GLN A 773 13.92 21.37 -19.03
C GLN A 773 14.06 22.73 -18.36
N ILE A 774 13.09 23.01 -17.49
CA ILE A 774 13.09 24.14 -16.59
C ILE A 774 13.36 23.60 -15.19
N ALA A 775 14.39 24.12 -14.54
CA ALA A 775 14.65 23.81 -13.13
C ALA A 775 13.94 24.84 -12.26
N VAL A 776 13.29 24.37 -11.20
CA VAL A 776 12.61 25.21 -10.20
C VAL A 776 13.28 24.97 -8.86
N GLY A 777 13.77 26.03 -8.24
CA GLY A 777 14.45 26.02 -6.94
C GLY A 777 13.63 26.64 -5.81
N THR A 778 14.29 26.86 -4.68
CA THR A 778 13.76 27.58 -3.51
C THR A 778 14.24 29.04 -3.56
N GLY A 779 13.33 29.99 -3.33
CA GLY A 779 13.60 31.43 -3.36
C GLY A 779 13.15 32.12 -4.65
N GLU A 780 13.62 33.36 -4.83
CA GLU A 780 13.32 34.20 -5.99
C GLU A 780 14.23 33.88 -7.16
N LEU A 781 13.67 33.81 -8.37
CA LEU A 781 14.45 33.67 -9.59
C LEU A 781 15.21 34.98 -9.90
N ALA A 782 16.51 34.99 -9.63
CA ALA A 782 17.40 36.12 -9.88
C ALA A 782 17.92 36.17 -11.33
N GLY A 783 18.03 35.02 -11.99
CA GLY A 783 18.55 34.97 -13.36
C GLY A 783 18.31 33.64 -14.04
N LYS A 784 18.22 33.67 -15.38
CA LYS A 784 18.22 32.47 -16.22
C LYS A 784 19.02 32.71 -17.50
N TRP A 785 19.82 31.73 -17.89
CA TRP A 785 20.62 31.78 -19.12
C TRP A 785 20.88 30.39 -19.66
N GLN A 786 21.42 30.30 -20.87
CA GLN A 786 21.75 29.04 -21.51
C GLN A 786 23.20 29.07 -22.00
N VAL A 787 23.97 28.04 -21.62
CA VAL A 787 25.38 27.86 -22.02
C VAL A 787 25.60 26.40 -22.38
N ASP A 788 26.31 26.13 -23.47
CA ASP A 788 26.71 24.78 -23.90
C ASP A 788 25.57 23.74 -23.95
N GLY A 789 24.36 24.19 -24.34
CA GLY A 789 23.19 23.31 -24.42
C GLY A 789 22.63 22.89 -23.06
N ARG A 790 22.91 23.63 -21.99
CA ARG A 790 22.30 23.48 -20.66
C ARG A 790 21.63 24.78 -20.24
N ASN A 791 20.53 24.66 -19.51
CA ASN A 791 19.82 25.79 -18.91
C ASN A 791 20.33 26.01 -17.50
N PHE A 792 20.56 27.27 -17.13
CA PHE A 792 20.99 27.68 -15.81
C PHE A 792 19.95 28.62 -15.21
N TYR A 793 19.69 28.43 -13.92
CA TYR A 793 18.75 29.22 -13.13
C TYR A 793 19.42 29.59 -11.81
N GLU A 794 19.31 30.85 -11.41
CA GLU A 794 19.84 31.35 -10.14
C GLU A 794 18.68 31.78 -9.24
N PHE A 795 18.65 31.24 -8.03
CA PHE A 795 17.63 31.48 -7.03
C PHE A 795 18.24 32.05 -5.75
N THR A 796 17.59 33.04 -5.15
CA THR A 796 18.05 33.67 -3.91
C THR A 796 16.94 33.74 -2.88
N ALA A 797 17.27 33.47 -1.62
CA ALA A 797 16.38 33.68 -0.48
C ALA A 797 17.17 34.16 0.73
N SER A 798 16.56 35.00 1.56
CA SER A 798 17.20 35.54 2.77
C SER A 798 16.41 35.18 4.01
N SER A 799 17.12 34.90 5.11
CA SER A 799 16.53 34.57 6.42
C SER A 799 15.51 33.41 6.38
N ILE A 800 15.84 32.31 5.71
CA ILE A 800 14.99 31.11 5.63
C ILE A 800 15.53 29.96 6.51
N PRO A 801 14.71 28.97 6.90
CA PRO A 801 15.23 27.74 7.51
C PRO A 801 16.17 26.99 6.56
N PHE A 802 16.95 26.04 7.09
CA PHE A 802 17.80 25.12 6.30
C PHE A 802 16.95 24.08 5.52
N ARG A 803 16.05 24.56 4.66
CA ARG A 803 15.04 23.78 3.96
C ARG A 803 14.88 24.31 2.54
N PHE A 804 15.43 23.57 1.59
CA PHE A 804 15.34 23.91 0.17
C PHE A 804 15.29 22.64 -0.68
N ALA A 805 14.65 22.75 -1.84
CA ALA A 805 14.40 21.66 -2.77
C ALA A 805 14.55 22.14 -4.22
N VAL A 806 14.67 21.16 -5.11
CA VAL A 806 14.85 21.37 -6.55
C VAL A 806 13.96 20.41 -7.31
N SER A 807 13.32 20.89 -8.37
CA SER A 807 12.70 20.06 -9.40
C SER A 807 13.23 20.41 -10.79
N SER A 808 13.02 19.51 -11.74
CA SER A 808 13.34 19.75 -13.15
C SER A 808 12.46 18.90 -14.06
N ALA A 809 11.82 19.54 -15.03
CA ALA A 809 11.00 18.85 -16.02
C ALA A 809 10.82 19.69 -17.30
N ALA A 810 10.25 19.08 -18.34
CA ALA A 810 9.75 19.76 -19.53
C ALA A 810 8.39 20.42 -19.26
N TYR A 811 8.38 21.45 -18.41
CA TYR A 811 7.15 22.11 -17.98
C TYR A 811 6.51 22.97 -19.07
N GLN A 812 5.18 22.98 -19.06
CA GLN A 812 4.39 24.11 -19.52
C GLN A 812 4.21 25.08 -18.35
N THR A 813 4.23 26.38 -18.63
CA THR A 813 4.15 27.43 -17.60
C THR A 813 2.90 28.28 -17.81
N LYS A 814 2.19 28.55 -16.71
CA LYS A 814 1.17 29.60 -16.62
C LYS A 814 1.55 30.56 -15.49
N SER A 815 1.53 31.87 -15.77
CA SER A 815 1.91 32.90 -14.80
C SER A 815 0.87 34.03 -14.80
N VAL A 816 0.52 34.53 -13.61
CA VAL A 816 -0.43 35.63 -13.38
C VAL A 816 0.09 36.50 -12.24
N GLU A 817 0.11 37.82 -12.44
CA GLU A 817 0.41 38.78 -11.38
C GLU A 817 -0.84 39.06 -10.52
N HIS A 818 -0.69 39.09 -9.20
CA HIS A 818 -1.73 39.46 -8.24
C HIS A 818 -1.13 40.27 -7.09
N ASN A 819 -1.56 41.53 -6.92
CA ASN A 819 -1.06 42.44 -5.87
C ASN A 819 0.49 42.58 -5.84
N ASN A 820 1.14 42.71 -7.01
CA ASN A 820 2.60 42.71 -7.20
C ASN A 820 3.30 41.41 -6.77
N ILE A 821 2.57 40.30 -6.69
CA ILE A 821 3.11 38.96 -6.46
C ILE A 821 2.86 38.12 -7.71
N ASP A 822 3.93 37.59 -8.32
CA ASP A 822 3.81 36.70 -9.48
C ASP A 822 3.46 35.28 -9.04
N ILE A 823 2.32 34.78 -9.51
CA ILE A 823 1.88 33.40 -9.28
C ILE A 823 2.19 32.57 -10.52
N THR A 824 3.15 31.65 -10.41
CA THR A 824 3.60 30.83 -11.54
C THR A 824 3.41 29.34 -11.27
N VAL A 825 2.76 28.64 -12.19
CA VAL A 825 2.55 27.19 -12.14
C VAL A 825 3.29 26.52 -13.29
N TYR A 826 4.23 25.64 -12.92
CA TYR A 826 4.98 24.75 -13.80
C TYR A 826 4.33 23.36 -13.74
N HIS A 827 3.74 22.93 -14.85
CA HIS A 827 2.95 21.69 -14.90
C HIS A 827 3.28 20.88 -16.17
N HIS A 828 2.95 19.59 -16.13
CA HIS A 828 3.03 18.71 -17.29
C HIS A 828 2.03 19.15 -18.37
N PRO A 829 2.36 19.09 -19.67
CA PRO A 829 1.46 19.55 -20.74
C PRO A 829 0.08 18.89 -20.76
N LEU A 830 -0.04 17.65 -20.26
CA LEU A 830 -1.32 16.94 -20.18
C LEU A 830 -2.19 17.40 -18.99
N HIS A 831 -1.62 18.08 -17.99
CA HIS A 831 -2.28 18.33 -16.70
C HIS A 831 -2.74 19.77 -16.50
N LYS A 832 -3.35 20.36 -17.52
CA LYS A 832 -3.83 21.76 -17.48
C LYS A 832 -5.13 21.97 -16.70
N ASN A 833 -5.88 20.89 -16.40
CA ASN A 833 -7.30 20.99 -16.00
C ASN A 833 -7.53 21.78 -14.71
N ASN A 834 -6.61 21.70 -13.74
CA ASN A 834 -6.79 22.32 -12.41
C ASN A 834 -5.89 23.54 -12.19
N VAL A 835 -5.07 23.93 -13.17
CA VAL A 835 -4.08 25.01 -13.03
C VAL A 835 -4.76 26.35 -12.73
N ASP A 836 -5.87 26.65 -13.41
CA ASP A 836 -6.56 27.93 -13.26
C ASP A 836 -7.20 28.03 -11.88
N HIS A 837 -7.81 26.94 -11.44
CA HIS A 837 -8.44 26.84 -10.12
C HIS A 837 -7.40 26.92 -8.99
N LEU A 838 -6.23 26.30 -9.18
CA LEU A 838 -5.08 26.44 -8.28
C LEU A 838 -4.67 27.91 -8.12
N ILE A 839 -4.49 28.63 -9.23
CA ILE A 839 -4.10 30.05 -9.21
C ILE A 839 -5.14 30.91 -8.48
N GLU A 840 -6.43 30.72 -8.77
CA GLU A 840 -7.49 31.51 -8.12
C GLU A 840 -7.54 31.26 -6.60
N ASN A 841 -7.35 30.01 -6.16
CA ASN A 841 -7.28 29.75 -4.72
C ASN A 841 -6.03 30.33 -4.05
N THR A 842 -4.89 30.30 -4.74
CA THR A 842 -3.67 30.95 -4.25
C THR A 842 -3.90 32.44 -4.04
N LYS A 843 -4.57 33.14 -4.97
CA LYS A 843 -4.90 34.57 -4.82
C LYS A 843 -5.74 34.84 -3.57
N LEU A 844 -6.80 34.05 -3.38
CA LEU A 844 -7.70 34.18 -2.23
C LEU A 844 -6.98 33.94 -0.90
N THR A 845 -6.11 32.92 -0.86
CA THR A 845 -5.32 32.60 0.33
C THR A 845 -4.29 33.68 0.62
N LEU A 846 -3.60 34.18 -0.40
CA LEU A 846 -2.66 35.31 -0.27
C LEU A 846 -3.36 36.55 0.28
N ASP A 847 -4.51 36.93 -0.28
CA ASP A 847 -5.26 38.09 0.19
C ASP A 847 -5.63 37.97 1.66
N TYR A 848 -6.17 36.81 2.06
CA TYR A 848 -6.55 36.56 3.44
C TYR A 848 -5.34 36.58 4.40
N CYS A 849 -4.25 35.90 4.05
CA CYS A 849 -3.05 35.84 4.90
C CYS A 849 -2.35 37.20 5.00
N ILE A 850 -2.26 37.97 3.90
CA ILE A 850 -1.68 39.30 3.91
C ILE A 850 -2.52 40.25 4.77
N GLU A 851 -3.84 40.23 4.58
CA GLU A 851 -4.78 41.07 5.32
C GLU A 851 -4.78 40.77 6.83
N ASN A 852 -4.62 39.49 7.23
CA ASN A 852 -4.78 39.06 8.62
C ASN A 852 -3.46 38.84 9.36
N PHE A 853 -2.44 38.28 8.73
CA PHE A 853 -1.21 37.82 9.40
C PHE A 853 -0.01 38.71 9.15
N GLY A 854 0.05 39.38 7.99
CA GLY A 854 1.13 40.29 7.61
C GLY A 854 1.70 40.00 6.22
N PRO A 855 2.64 40.82 5.74
CA PRO A 855 3.11 40.77 4.35
C PRO A 855 3.76 39.43 3.99
N TYR A 856 3.57 39.01 2.74
CA TYR A 856 4.27 37.88 2.16
C TYR A 856 5.75 38.25 1.93
N PRO A 857 6.73 37.41 2.31
CA PRO A 857 8.15 37.78 2.29
C PRO A 857 8.81 37.70 0.90
N PHE A 858 8.09 37.21 -0.12
CA PHE A 858 8.58 37.01 -1.48
C PHE A 858 7.75 37.86 -2.48
N THR A 859 8.31 38.13 -3.64
CA THR A 859 7.68 38.74 -4.82
C THR A 859 7.08 37.72 -5.77
N SER A 860 7.37 36.43 -5.59
CA SER A 860 6.77 35.36 -6.39
C SER A 860 6.36 34.15 -5.56
N ILE A 861 5.36 33.42 -6.06
CA ILE A 861 4.94 32.11 -5.55
C ILE A 861 4.97 31.13 -6.73
N ASN A 862 5.73 30.06 -6.58
CA ASN A 862 5.94 29.08 -7.64
C ASN A 862 5.33 27.73 -7.27
N TYR A 863 4.58 27.12 -8.17
CA TYR A 863 4.14 25.73 -8.06
C TYR A 863 4.89 24.88 -9.07
N SER A 864 5.48 23.78 -8.62
CA SER A 864 6.11 22.80 -9.52
C SER A 864 5.45 21.46 -9.35
N GLU A 865 4.85 20.97 -10.44
CA GLU A 865 4.43 19.59 -10.54
C GLU A 865 5.65 18.65 -10.57
N VAL A 866 5.58 17.49 -9.93
CA VAL A 866 6.64 16.47 -9.95
C VAL A 866 6.08 15.07 -10.23
N SER A 867 6.90 14.20 -10.81
CA SER A 867 6.48 12.84 -11.17
C SER A 867 6.10 12.00 -9.95
N SER A 868 5.22 11.02 -10.15
CA SER A 868 4.82 10.01 -9.14
C SER A 868 5.93 9.03 -8.72
N PHE A 869 7.12 9.15 -9.32
CA PHE A 869 8.34 8.52 -8.80
C PHE A 869 8.74 9.18 -7.47
N THR A 870 8.36 10.44 -7.27
CA THR A 870 8.44 11.10 -5.97
C THR A 870 7.33 10.61 -5.06
N GLN A 871 7.69 10.17 -3.85
CA GLN A 871 6.73 9.62 -2.88
C GLN A 871 6.94 10.20 -1.48
N GLY A 872 5.86 10.26 -0.70
CA GLY A 872 5.90 10.62 0.72
C GLY A 872 5.25 11.97 1.07
N PHE A 873 4.69 12.70 0.10
CA PHE A 873 3.88 13.90 0.31
C PHE A 873 2.88 14.09 -0.84
N ALA A 874 1.88 14.95 -0.64
CA ALA A 874 0.93 15.36 -1.68
C ALA A 874 1.27 16.74 -2.23
N GLY A 875 1.47 17.71 -1.33
CA GLY A 875 2.13 18.98 -1.55
C GLY A 875 3.20 19.18 -0.48
N THR A 876 4.17 20.06 -0.74
CA THR A 876 5.03 20.59 0.31
C THR A 876 5.55 21.97 -0.05
N ALA A 877 5.36 22.92 0.87
CA ALA A 877 5.93 24.25 0.78
C ALA A 877 7.43 24.29 1.14
N TYR A 878 8.16 25.10 0.37
CA TYR A 878 9.52 25.58 0.59
C TYR A 878 9.55 27.08 0.35
N PRO A 879 10.50 27.85 0.88
CA PRO A 879 10.56 29.29 0.64
C PRO A 879 10.40 29.69 -0.84
N GLY A 880 9.35 30.45 -1.15
CA GLY A 880 8.96 30.90 -2.50
C GLY A 880 8.35 29.83 -3.43
N THR A 881 8.37 28.54 -3.09
CA THR A 881 8.04 27.45 -4.01
C THR A 881 7.30 26.28 -3.34
N ILE A 882 6.20 25.82 -3.92
CA ILE A 882 5.45 24.63 -3.52
C ILE A 882 5.67 23.53 -4.58
N PHE A 883 6.05 22.33 -4.13
CA PHE A 883 6.15 21.15 -5.01
C PHE A 883 4.96 20.24 -4.76
N MET A 884 4.32 19.74 -5.82
CA MET A 884 3.13 18.88 -5.72
C MET A 884 3.26 17.68 -6.64
N THR A 885 2.85 16.51 -6.19
CA THR A 885 2.91 15.30 -7.01
C THR A 885 1.79 15.28 -8.04
N GLU A 886 2.05 14.70 -9.22
CA GLU A 886 1.09 14.67 -10.34
C GLU A 886 -0.26 14.02 -9.97
N ASN A 887 -0.23 13.04 -9.06
CA ASN A 887 -1.38 12.22 -8.67
C ASN A 887 -2.27 12.81 -7.58
N MET A 888 -2.08 14.08 -7.19
CA MET A 888 -2.87 14.72 -6.13
C MET A 888 -3.63 15.95 -6.63
N THR A 889 -2.92 17.00 -7.05
CA THR A 889 -3.56 18.27 -7.48
C THR A 889 -3.90 18.24 -8.97
N PHE A 890 -2.98 17.77 -9.78
CA PHE A 890 -3.00 17.95 -11.23
C PHE A 890 -3.91 16.93 -11.94
N ASN A 891 -3.90 15.68 -11.47
CA ASN A 891 -4.79 14.61 -11.93
C ASN A 891 -6.09 14.44 -11.11
N ALA A 892 -6.43 15.40 -10.25
CA ALA A 892 -7.73 15.42 -9.56
C ALA A 892 -8.89 15.78 -10.51
N ASN A 893 -10.01 15.09 -10.37
CA ASN A 893 -11.25 15.39 -11.07
C ASN A 893 -12.21 16.19 -10.17
N LEU A 894 -12.18 17.51 -10.30
CA LEU A 894 -13.04 18.41 -9.53
C LEU A 894 -14.45 18.59 -10.12
N THR A 895 -14.76 17.98 -11.27
CA THR A 895 -15.98 18.29 -12.05
C THR A 895 -17.22 17.42 -11.76
N VAL A 896 -17.11 16.39 -10.92
CA VAL A 896 -18.12 15.33 -10.79
C VAL A 896 -18.77 15.32 -9.39
N GLY A 897 -19.95 15.92 -9.20
CA GLY A 897 -20.73 15.83 -7.94
C GLY A 897 -20.45 16.94 -6.93
N ASP A 898 -20.93 16.80 -5.67
CA ASP A 898 -20.52 17.62 -4.50
C ASP A 898 -19.04 17.33 -4.12
N ASN A 899 -18.16 17.32 -5.13
CA ASN A 899 -16.77 16.98 -4.96
C ASN A 899 -16.09 18.04 -4.11
N GLN A 900 -15.39 17.55 -3.10
CA GLN A 900 -14.52 18.29 -2.23
C GLN A 900 -13.49 19.04 -3.07
N ASP A 901 -13.40 20.36 -2.89
CA ASP A 901 -12.40 21.17 -3.57
C ASP A 901 -11.03 20.95 -2.92
N VAL A 902 -10.38 19.83 -3.25
CA VAL A 902 -9.10 19.46 -2.65
C VAL A 902 -7.95 20.30 -3.20
N VAL A 903 -8.14 20.94 -4.37
CA VAL A 903 -7.20 21.98 -4.79
C VAL A 903 -7.29 23.17 -3.85
N ASN A 904 -8.49 23.53 -3.38
CA ASN A 904 -8.59 24.54 -2.35
C ASN A 904 -7.90 24.10 -1.05
N GLU A 905 -8.20 22.89 -0.58
CA GLU A 905 -7.63 22.38 0.68
C GLU A 905 -6.11 22.31 0.63
N LEU A 906 -5.55 21.68 -0.40
CA LEU A 906 -4.11 21.51 -0.51
C LEU A 906 -3.41 22.82 -0.83
N ALA A 907 -3.94 23.64 -1.74
CA ALA A 907 -3.28 24.90 -2.07
C ALA A 907 -3.36 25.92 -0.93
N GLY A 908 -4.52 26.05 -0.28
CA GLY A 908 -4.71 26.95 0.85
C GLY A 908 -3.82 26.55 2.04
N HIS A 909 -3.76 25.25 2.34
CA HIS A 909 -2.89 24.69 3.37
C HIS A 909 -1.40 24.95 3.07
N GLU A 910 -0.94 24.62 1.87
CA GLU A 910 0.47 24.79 1.49
C GLU A 910 0.88 26.27 1.41
N VAL A 911 -0.01 27.16 0.97
CA VAL A 911 0.25 28.62 0.99
C VAL A 911 0.30 29.14 2.43
N ALA A 912 -0.54 28.63 3.33
CA ALA A 912 -0.52 29.02 4.74
C ALA A 912 0.82 28.70 5.41
N HIS A 913 1.51 27.63 4.98
CA HIS A 913 2.84 27.28 5.50
C HIS A 913 3.91 28.36 5.30
N PHE A 914 3.72 29.30 4.37
CA PHE A 914 4.61 30.46 4.25
C PHE A 914 4.57 31.39 5.47
N TRP A 915 3.45 31.42 6.20
CA TRP A 915 3.37 32.04 7.52
C TRP A 915 3.69 31.01 8.62
N TRP A 916 3.30 29.75 8.44
CA TRP A 916 3.38 28.69 9.44
C TRP A 916 4.43 27.61 9.11
N GLY A 917 5.66 27.76 9.63
CA GLY A 917 6.65 26.68 9.70
C GLY A 917 7.63 26.54 8.51
N THR A 918 7.43 27.28 7.41
CA THR A 918 8.31 27.17 6.23
C THR A 918 9.16 28.41 5.96
N ASN A 919 8.63 29.63 6.16
CA ASN A 919 9.39 30.86 5.85
C ASN A 919 9.53 31.80 7.05
N GLN A 920 8.40 32.18 7.68
CA GLN A 920 8.41 33.27 8.65
C GLN A 920 8.75 32.82 10.08
N ILE A 921 8.41 31.59 10.45
CA ILE A 921 8.72 31.00 11.75
C ILE A 921 9.26 29.59 11.57
N GLU A 922 10.16 29.17 12.47
CA GLU A 922 10.52 27.78 12.69
C GLU A 922 10.26 27.45 14.17
N PRO A 923 9.16 26.75 14.46
CA PRO A 923 8.88 26.32 15.82
C PRO A 923 10.01 25.43 16.34
N ASN A 924 10.32 25.53 17.62
CA ASN A 924 11.33 24.66 18.21
C ASN A 924 10.89 23.18 18.09
N TYR A 925 11.78 22.28 17.66
CA TYR A 925 11.45 20.86 17.51
C TYR A 925 11.26 20.19 18.89
N ARG A 926 10.01 20.19 19.38
CA ARG A 926 9.57 19.69 20.70
C ARG A 926 8.07 19.34 20.69
N GLU A 927 7.56 18.84 21.82
CA GLU A 927 6.12 18.74 22.06
C GLU A 927 5.41 20.08 21.76
N GLY A 928 4.36 20.05 20.94
CA GLY A 928 3.64 21.24 20.48
C GLY A 928 4.13 21.81 19.13
N TYR A 929 5.21 21.28 18.56
CA TYR A 929 5.76 21.71 17.26
C TYR A 929 4.69 21.70 16.15
N SER A 930 4.01 20.56 15.96
CA SER A 930 3.05 20.38 14.87
C SER A 930 1.78 21.23 15.03
N MET A 931 1.51 21.75 16.23
CA MET A 931 0.40 22.69 16.45
C MET A 931 0.68 24.03 15.77
N LEU A 932 1.93 24.51 15.86
CA LEU A 932 2.35 25.79 15.28
C LEU A 932 2.59 25.72 13.77
N THR A 933 2.65 24.51 13.19
CA THR A 933 2.77 24.31 11.73
C THR A 933 1.43 23.87 11.13
N GLU A 934 0.99 22.65 11.43
CA GLU A 934 -0.14 22.00 10.78
C GLU A 934 -1.48 22.54 11.26
N SER A 935 -1.67 22.74 12.57
CA SER A 935 -2.97 23.21 13.08
C SER A 935 -3.30 24.62 12.62
N LEU A 936 -2.29 25.50 12.50
CA LEU A 936 -2.46 26.86 11.97
C LEU A 936 -2.70 26.87 10.46
N ALA A 937 -2.03 25.99 9.71
CA ALA A 937 -2.31 25.79 8.28
C ALA A 937 -3.75 25.30 8.07
N MET A 938 -4.20 24.31 8.86
CA MET A 938 -5.58 23.81 8.84
C MET A 938 -6.61 24.88 9.23
N TYR A 939 -6.33 25.71 10.24
CA TYR A 939 -7.22 26.82 10.58
C TYR A 939 -7.35 27.80 9.41
N THR A 940 -6.23 28.16 8.79
CA THR A 940 -6.20 29.05 7.62
C THR A 940 -7.02 28.45 6.48
N GLU A 941 -6.81 27.17 6.16
CA GLU A 941 -7.59 26.41 5.19
C GLU A 941 -9.09 26.49 5.46
N MET A 942 -9.53 26.27 6.72
CA MET A 942 -10.95 26.37 7.09
C MET A 942 -11.52 27.78 6.87
N MET A 943 -10.74 28.84 7.12
CA MET A 943 -11.19 30.22 6.89
C MET A 943 -11.30 30.56 5.40
N ILE A 944 -10.38 30.06 4.56
CA ILE A 944 -10.50 30.16 3.10
C ILE A 944 -11.73 29.39 2.61
N TYR A 945 -11.93 28.17 3.12
CA TYR A 945 -13.09 27.36 2.80
C TYR A 945 -14.41 28.05 3.18
N LYS A 946 -14.46 28.70 4.36
CA LYS A 946 -15.59 29.54 4.79
C LYS A 946 -15.83 30.72 3.85
N LYS A 947 -14.78 31.36 3.34
CA LYS A 947 -14.89 32.49 2.39
C LYS A 947 -15.43 32.05 1.03
N LEU A 948 -15.05 30.86 0.57
CA LEU A 948 -15.49 30.27 -0.70
C LEU A 948 -16.91 29.71 -0.66
N TYR A 949 -17.24 28.96 0.39
CA TYR A 949 -18.45 28.13 0.45
C TYR A 949 -19.42 28.49 1.58
N GLY A 950 -19.06 29.43 2.44
CA GLY A 950 -19.85 29.84 3.60
C GLY A 950 -19.60 28.99 4.84
N LYS A 951 -20.10 29.50 5.97
CA LYS A 951 -19.92 28.89 7.29
C LYS A 951 -20.51 27.49 7.43
N GLU A 952 -21.68 27.25 6.85
CA GLU A 952 -22.36 25.96 6.93
C GLU A 952 -21.49 24.84 6.33
N LYS A 953 -20.95 25.07 5.13
CA LYS A 953 -20.05 24.15 4.44
C LYS A 953 -18.74 23.94 5.20
N MET A 954 -18.17 25.00 5.78
CA MET A 954 -17.01 24.86 6.67
C MET A 954 -17.32 23.98 7.90
N MET A 955 -18.51 24.11 8.51
CA MET A 955 -18.88 23.29 9.67
C MET A 955 -19.13 21.82 9.30
N GLU A 956 -19.67 21.54 8.11
CA GLU A 956 -19.71 20.17 7.56
C GLU A 956 -18.29 19.58 7.48
N ARG A 957 -17.31 20.40 7.08
CA ARG A 957 -15.90 19.99 7.00
C ARG A 957 -15.27 19.76 8.37
N VAL A 958 -15.53 20.63 9.35
CA VAL A 958 -15.08 20.43 10.73
C VAL A 958 -15.67 19.15 11.31
N ALA A 959 -16.91 18.79 10.98
CA ALA A 959 -17.52 17.54 11.40
C ALA A 959 -16.81 16.29 10.83
N ILE A 960 -16.24 16.39 9.62
CA ILE A 960 -15.38 15.32 9.05
C ILE A 960 -14.09 15.18 9.88
N HIS A 961 -13.42 16.29 10.21
CA HIS A 961 -12.24 16.23 11.08
C HIS A 961 -12.57 15.70 12.47
N GLN A 962 -13.73 16.04 13.02
CA GLN A 962 -14.22 15.48 14.28
C GLN A 962 -14.35 13.96 14.19
N GLN A 963 -14.92 13.43 13.10
CA GLN A 963 -15.01 11.99 12.88
C GLN A 963 -13.64 11.31 12.77
N ILE A 964 -12.66 11.92 12.08
CA ILE A 964 -11.28 11.41 12.01
C ILE A 964 -10.66 11.37 13.41
N TYR A 965 -10.79 12.46 14.16
CA TYR A 965 -10.27 12.53 15.52
C TYR A 965 -10.92 11.48 16.43
N ASP A 966 -12.24 11.29 16.34
CA ASP A 966 -12.98 10.32 17.15
C ASP A 966 -12.61 8.87 16.81
N ALA A 967 -12.33 8.56 15.54
CA ALA A 967 -11.89 7.24 15.11
C ALA A 967 -10.49 6.87 15.66
N GLU A 968 -9.60 7.85 15.73
CA GLU A 968 -8.19 7.65 16.12
C GLU A 968 -7.96 7.81 17.64
N LYS A 969 -8.69 8.69 18.33
CA LYS A 969 -8.43 9.02 19.76
C LYS A 969 -8.50 7.82 20.71
N GLY A 970 -9.28 6.79 20.38
CA GLY A 970 -9.39 5.56 21.19
C GLY A 970 -8.26 4.56 20.95
N LEU A 971 -7.40 4.78 19.95
CA LEU A 971 -6.26 3.94 19.58
C LEU A 971 -4.93 4.43 20.19
N HIS A 972 -4.94 5.62 20.79
CA HIS A 972 -3.79 6.33 21.31
C HIS A 972 -4.07 6.92 22.69
N GLU A 973 -3.02 7.16 23.47
CA GLU A 973 -3.07 7.81 24.77
C GLU A 973 -3.62 9.23 24.60
N GLU A 974 -4.46 9.65 25.54
CA GLU A 974 -5.07 10.97 25.48
C GLU A 974 -3.99 12.05 25.66
N LYS A 975 -3.84 12.89 24.64
CA LYS A 975 -2.87 13.99 24.63
C LYS A 975 -3.52 15.34 24.38
N SER A 976 -2.98 16.34 25.07
CA SER A 976 -3.26 17.76 24.85
C SER A 976 -2.73 18.19 23.48
N LEU A 977 -3.40 19.17 22.85
CA LEU A 977 -2.94 19.76 21.60
C LEU A 977 -1.59 20.49 21.78
N LEU A 978 -1.29 21.00 22.97
CA LEU A 978 0.00 21.64 23.30
C LEU A 978 1.16 20.66 23.35
N LYS A 979 0.87 19.35 23.47
CA LYS A 979 1.88 18.30 23.56
C LYS A 979 1.93 17.43 22.31
N VAL A 980 1.33 17.89 21.21
CA VAL A 980 1.33 17.16 19.94
C VAL A 980 2.75 16.97 19.43
N ALA A 981 3.14 15.72 19.19
CA ALA A 981 4.44 15.38 18.66
C ALA A 981 4.45 15.45 17.12
N PRO A 982 5.63 15.62 16.49
CA PRO A 982 5.80 15.36 15.06
C PRO A 982 5.28 13.97 14.68
N GLY A 983 4.48 13.90 13.62
CA GLY A 983 3.89 12.64 13.13
C GLY A 983 2.50 12.29 13.70
N GLU A 984 2.02 12.96 14.74
CA GLU A 984 0.67 12.76 15.31
C GLU A 984 -0.40 13.53 14.50
N THR A 985 -0.59 13.11 13.25
CA THR A 985 -1.43 13.84 12.27
C THR A 985 -2.88 14.01 12.70
N TYR A 986 -3.51 13.02 13.34
CA TYR A 986 -4.90 13.12 13.80
C TYR A 986 -5.10 14.22 14.87
N LEU A 987 -4.07 14.50 15.69
CA LEU A 987 -4.07 15.62 16.62
C LEU A 987 -3.75 16.94 15.91
N ALA A 988 -2.65 16.97 15.17
CA ALA A 988 -2.16 18.21 14.57
C ALA A 988 -3.12 18.75 13.49
N TYR A 989 -3.69 17.89 12.64
CA TYR A 989 -4.60 18.30 11.58
C TYR A 989 -6.04 18.38 12.08
N SER A 990 -6.59 17.26 12.54
CA SER A 990 -8.03 17.18 12.84
C SER A 990 -8.41 17.85 14.15
N LYS A 991 -7.79 17.47 15.28
CA LYS A 991 -8.04 18.16 16.57
C LYS A 991 -7.65 19.64 16.49
N GLY A 992 -6.56 19.95 15.79
CA GLY A 992 -6.13 21.31 15.47
C GLY A 992 -7.23 22.13 14.80
N ALA A 993 -7.76 21.66 13.66
CA ALA A 993 -8.84 22.35 12.94
C ALA A 993 -10.07 22.59 13.83
N ILE A 994 -10.50 21.58 14.59
CA ILE A 994 -11.66 21.67 15.49
C ILE A 994 -11.44 22.75 16.55
N VAL A 995 -10.30 22.70 17.25
CA VAL A 995 -9.98 23.61 18.35
C VAL A 995 -9.86 25.06 17.86
N PHE A 996 -9.16 25.30 16.76
CA PHE A 996 -8.97 26.67 16.27
C PHE A 996 -10.24 27.26 15.64
N VAL A 997 -11.09 26.44 15.00
CA VAL A 997 -12.41 26.91 14.54
C VAL A 997 -13.31 27.20 15.73
N GLU A 998 -13.38 26.33 16.75
CA GLU A 998 -14.16 26.61 17.97
C GLU A 998 -13.65 27.88 18.68
N LEU A 999 -12.33 28.08 18.72
CA LEU A 999 -11.75 29.29 19.27
C LEU A 999 -12.17 30.54 18.47
N SER A 1000 -12.16 30.47 17.14
CA SER A 1000 -12.62 31.57 16.28
C SER A 1000 -14.09 31.92 16.50
N GLU A 1001 -14.92 30.94 16.84
CA GLU A 1001 -16.34 31.12 17.16
C GLU A 1001 -16.54 31.66 18.58
N LEU A 1002 -15.63 31.35 19.51
CA LEU A 1002 -15.69 31.80 20.90
C LEU A 1002 -15.29 33.28 21.04
N ILE A 1003 -14.12 33.66 20.51
CA ILE A 1003 -13.56 35.02 20.71
C ILE A 1003 -13.68 35.91 19.47
N GLY A 1004 -14.16 35.36 18.34
CA GLY A 1004 -14.25 36.03 17.05
C GLY A 1004 -13.00 35.85 16.18
N GLU A 1005 -13.22 35.59 14.89
CA GLU A 1005 -12.16 35.41 13.87
C GLU A 1005 -11.16 36.57 13.86
N ASN A 1006 -11.63 37.82 13.91
CA ASN A 1006 -10.76 39.00 13.92
C ASN A 1006 -9.84 39.04 15.15
N GLN A 1007 -10.33 38.64 16.33
CA GLN A 1007 -9.52 38.61 17.55
C GLN A 1007 -8.48 37.49 17.49
N LEU A 1008 -8.88 36.30 17.02
CA LEU A 1008 -7.94 35.19 16.83
C LEU A 1008 -6.86 35.56 15.79
N ASN A 1009 -7.24 36.13 14.66
CA ASN A 1009 -6.30 36.58 13.64
C ASN A 1009 -5.36 37.68 14.16
N LYS A 1010 -5.84 38.56 15.05
CA LYS A 1010 -5.00 39.53 15.76
C LYS A 1010 -3.98 38.85 16.68
N ALA A 1011 -4.35 37.82 17.42
CA ALA A 1011 -3.40 37.03 18.23
C ALA A 1011 -2.34 36.37 17.34
N LEU A 1012 -2.75 35.76 16.23
CA LEU A 1012 -1.84 35.12 15.27
C LEU A 1012 -0.86 36.13 14.65
N ARG A 1013 -1.32 37.33 14.31
CA ARG A 1013 -0.47 38.43 13.86
C ARG A 1013 0.54 38.86 14.92
N ASN A 1014 0.10 39.03 16.18
CA ASN A 1014 1.01 39.40 17.27
C ASN A 1014 2.07 38.31 17.49
N PHE A 1015 1.63 37.04 17.52
CA PHE A 1015 2.51 35.88 17.62
C PHE A 1015 3.60 35.89 16.52
N LEU A 1016 3.22 36.13 15.26
CA LEU A 1016 4.20 36.27 14.17
C LEU A 1016 5.13 37.46 14.39
N ASN A 1017 4.62 38.65 14.71
CA ASN A 1017 5.45 39.83 14.93
C ASN A 1017 6.48 39.64 16.06
N HIS A 1018 6.12 38.87 17.09
CA HIS A 1018 6.99 38.57 18.22
C HIS A 1018 7.99 37.44 17.96
N ASN A 1019 7.69 36.50 17.05
CA ASN A 1019 8.49 35.28 16.87
C ASN A 1019 9.04 35.07 15.45
N ARG A 1020 8.75 35.97 14.50
CA ARG A 1020 9.28 35.90 13.14
C ARG A 1020 10.80 35.96 13.15
N TYR A 1021 11.43 35.21 12.26
CA TYR A 1021 12.88 35.24 12.07
C TYR A 1021 13.43 36.67 11.94
N PRO A 1022 14.66 36.90 12.45
CA PRO A 1022 15.61 35.94 13.02
C PRO A 1022 15.49 35.77 14.56
N LYS A 1023 14.28 35.92 15.11
CA LYS A 1023 14.05 35.79 16.57
C LYS A 1023 14.09 34.34 17.05
N ILE A 1024 14.09 34.16 18.38
CA ILE A 1024 14.08 32.87 19.06
C ILE A 1024 12.91 32.00 18.57
N ASN A 1025 13.19 30.73 18.31
CA ASN A 1025 12.21 29.76 17.82
C ASN A 1025 11.04 29.61 18.81
N PRO A 1026 9.79 29.88 18.38
CA PRO A 1026 8.63 29.86 19.26
C PRO A 1026 8.28 28.46 19.76
N VAL A 1027 7.53 28.41 20.86
CA VAL A 1027 6.91 27.19 21.41
C VAL A 1027 5.39 27.37 21.54
N ALA A 1028 4.67 26.26 21.64
CA ALA A 1028 3.19 26.25 21.62
C ALA A 1028 2.54 27.20 22.64
N THR A 1029 3.14 27.37 23.83
CA THR A 1029 2.61 28.26 24.88
C THR A 1029 2.70 29.74 24.53
N ASP A 1030 3.64 30.15 23.67
CA ASP A 1030 3.75 31.55 23.22
C ASP A 1030 2.48 31.99 22.49
N LEU A 1031 1.95 31.12 21.61
CA LEU A 1031 0.71 31.40 20.91
C LEU A 1031 -0.49 31.46 21.86
N VAL A 1032 -0.58 30.54 22.83
CA VAL A 1032 -1.72 30.55 23.77
C VAL A 1032 -1.72 31.82 24.63
N ASN A 1033 -0.55 32.33 25.02
CA ASN A 1033 -0.45 33.60 25.73
C ASN A 1033 -0.99 34.76 24.89
N GLU A 1034 -0.62 34.84 23.60
CA GLU A 1034 -1.13 35.87 22.67
C GLU A 1034 -2.67 35.80 22.54
N ILE A 1035 -3.23 34.59 22.50
CA ILE A 1035 -4.69 34.36 22.47
C ILE A 1035 -5.35 34.86 23.76
N LEU A 1036 -4.75 34.59 24.93
CA LEU A 1036 -5.27 35.04 26.22
C LEU A 1036 -5.21 36.56 26.37
N GLU A 1037 -4.18 37.22 25.82
CA GLU A 1037 -4.02 38.67 25.89
C GLU A 1037 -5.10 39.43 25.10
N VAL A 1038 -5.59 38.88 23.99
CA VAL A 1038 -6.62 39.52 23.15
C VAL A 1038 -8.05 39.08 23.50
N SER A 1039 -8.22 38.15 24.44
CA SER A 1039 -9.52 37.59 24.81
C SER A 1039 -10.00 38.07 26.18
N ASP A 1040 -11.32 38.03 26.39
CA ASP A 1040 -11.91 38.41 27.67
C ASP A 1040 -11.54 37.41 28.76
N LYS A 1041 -11.26 37.93 29.97
CA LYS A 1041 -10.88 37.10 31.13
C LYS A 1041 -11.93 36.04 31.49
N SER A 1042 -13.19 36.26 31.13
CA SER A 1042 -14.28 35.27 31.30
C SER A 1042 -14.05 34.01 30.47
N ASP A 1043 -13.41 34.12 29.31
CA ASP A 1043 -13.23 33.00 28.37
C ASP A 1043 -11.92 32.24 28.60
N HIS A 1044 -10.98 32.80 29.38
CA HIS A 1044 -9.65 32.23 29.63
C HIS A 1044 -9.70 30.77 30.09
N LYS A 1045 -10.63 30.42 30.98
CA LYS A 1045 -10.79 29.03 31.46
C LYS A 1045 -11.20 28.09 30.32
N LYS A 1046 -12.11 28.52 29.46
CA LYS A 1046 -12.57 27.73 28.31
C LYS A 1046 -11.45 27.60 27.26
N ILE A 1047 -10.73 28.67 26.98
CA ILE A 1047 -9.58 28.68 26.05
C ILE A 1047 -8.52 27.68 26.52
N LYS A 1048 -8.10 27.74 27.79
CA LYS A 1048 -7.11 26.79 28.33
C LYS A 1048 -7.58 25.34 28.25
N SER A 1049 -8.87 25.08 28.48
CA SER A 1049 -9.46 23.75 28.38
C SER A 1049 -9.41 23.20 26.94
N LEU A 1050 -9.63 24.02 25.92
CA LEU A 1050 -9.53 23.60 24.50
C LEU A 1050 -8.14 23.07 24.15
N PHE A 1051 -7.10 23.69 24.71
CA PHE A 1051 -5.71 23.28 24.52
C PHE A 1051 -5.28 22.16 25.48
N GLY A 1052 -6.08 21.81 26.49
CA GLY A 1052 -5.70 20.85 27.54
C GLY A 1052 -4.55 21.35 28.42
N TRP A 1053 -4.57 22.64 28.77
CA TRP A 1053 -3.54 23.30 29.58
C TRP A 1053 -3.79 23.20 31.11
N GLU A 1054 -5.02 22.90 31.54
CA GLU A 1054 -5.39 22.75 32.96
C GLU A 1054 -5.84 21.34 33.31
#